data_AF-A0A914XCA0-F1
#
_entry.id   AF-A0A914XCA0-F1
#
_cell.length_a   1.000
_cell.length_b   1.000
_cell.length_c   1.000
_cell.angle_alpha   90.00
_cell.angle_beta   90.00
_cell.angle_gamma   90.00
#
_symmetry.space_group_name_H-M   'P 1'
#
loop_
_entity.id
_entity.type
_entity.pdbx_description
1 polymer ?
#
loop_
_entity_poly.entity_id
_entity_poly.type
_entity_poly.pdbx_seq_one_letter_code
_entity_poly.pdbx_strand_id
1 'polypeptide(L)'
;MIRFESKKECGWFMCVFVTYLLYVFARKTVSFILPVMKLSTSELGLIVSAQSAAYALSKFAAGVLSDKVSATPLLVVGLLGCALSLVGFASASSSGAFAVFWFLQGIFQGAGWPAAVKLIRTWFGVSQFGISWSILATSNNVAGVAGPLLVPLWFDVAGYSWRAFMHATAFCCALGAAVCAATLWSSETTASANGVDEQKKSTAGWLPSAREWRLLLGHRFLWLVCIYYMVTMAVKTTCETWVQLYLVESEQLTGSSAVLFLSSVEVGGFLGSFGAGPVSDWVAKKRAGSPKLQSRVIVGFVSTIGLMLMMHLLWVCSRYFYIWGVVLGVCVYTLVNVCGMLGTEMAPESLSGSSHALVSLASNVGAIFAGLPFGQVVVHFGYFGIFALLQLMMACCVVLMLVTRDLCSDMANPGVVALVGVAVVGVLMQFALHHIEEGHVGVYYRGGALLTQVSHPGYHLMVPFVTTFRSVQVTLQTDEAKNVPCGTSGGVMIYFDRIEVVNILSASSVYDIVKNYTVDYDKPLIFNKVHHEVNQFCSIHSLQEVYIDLFDQIDENLKIALQQDLTIMAPGLFVQAVRVTKPKIPESIRQNYEQMEAEKTKLLVAIQHQRVVEKEAETERKKAVIEAEKMSQVAKIHYDQQIMEKESQKTISELEDLSHMAREKARADADYYTKQRHAEGYHVLLTKEYLELKRIEAIASNNKIFYGPSI
;
A
#
# COMPACT_ATOMS: atom_id res chain seq x y z
N MET A 1 40.15 -21.44 -1.88
CA MET A 1 39.45 -22.14 -2.98
C MET A 1 39.33 -23.60 -2.58
N ILE A 2 38.13 -24.18 -2.59
CA ILE A 2 37.94 -25.61 -2.28
C ILE A 2 38.73 -26.41 -3.31
N ARG A 3 39.53 -27.36 -2.85
CA ARG A 3 40.29 -28.25 -3.72
C ARG A 3 39.56 -29.59 -3.74
N PHE A 4 38.73 -29.78 -4.75
CA PHE A 4 38.12 -31.07 -5.04
C PHE A 4 39.18 -32.01 -5.62
N GLU A 5 39.29 -33.21 -5.08
CA GLU A 5 40.24 -34.22 -5.57
C GLU A 5 39.71 -34.90 -6.85
N SER A 6 38.38 -34.93 -7.02
CA SER A 6 37.72 -35.49 -8.21
C SER A 6 36.52 -34.68 -8.69
N LYS A 7 36.16 -34.83 -9.99
CA LYS A 7 34.89 -34.30 -10.53
C LYS A 7 33.66 -34.86 -9.81
N LYS A 8 33.77 -36.07 -9.22
CA LYS A 8 32.68 -36.73 -8.49
C LYS A 8 32.38 -36.03 -7.16
N GLU A 9 33.40 -35.63 -6.40
CA GLU A 9 33.20 -34.86 -5.15
C GLU A 9 32.51 -33.51 -5.39
N CYS A 10 32.84 -32.82 -6.49
CA CYS A 10 32.15 -31.60 -6.88
C CYS A 10 30.66 -31.87 -7.14
N GLY A 11 30.34 -32.95 -7.86
CA GLY A 11 28.96 -33.40 -8.09
C GLY A 11 28.21 -33.73 -6.79
N TRP A 12 28.84 -34.44 -5.86
CA TRP A 12 28.25 -34.76 -4.55
C TRP A 12 27.98 -33.50 -3.72
N PHE A 13 28.95 -32.58 -3.65
CA PHE A 13 28.79 -31.34 -2.93
C PHE A 13 27.67 -30.47 -3.50
N MET A 14 27.61 -30.31 -4.82
CA MET A 14 26.54 -29.58 -5.50
C MET A 14 25.17 -30.23 -5.25
N CYS A 15 25.11 -31.57 -5.22
CA CYS A 15 23.87 -32.27 -4.90
C CYS A 15 23.42 -31.98 -3.46
N VAL A 16 24.32 -32.04 -2.47
CA VAL A 16 24.00 -31.69 -1.07
C VAL A 16 23.57 -30.22 -0.96
N PHE A 17 24.24 -29.31 -1.68
CA PHE A 17 23.88 -27.90 -1.72
C PHE A 17 22.45 -27.68 -2.22
N VAL A 18 22.10 -28.25 -3.39
CA VAL A 18 20.75 -28.12 -3.96
C VAL A 18 19.70 -28.80 -3.08
N THR A 19 20.02 -29.98 -2.53
CA THR A 19 19.12 -30.71 -1.62
C THR A 19 18.82 -29.87 -0.38
N TYR A 20 19.83 -29.29 0.27
CA TYR A 20 19.61 -28.45 1.44
C TYR A 20 18.96 -27.10 1.11
N LEU A 21 19.21 -26.55 -0.07
CA LEU A 21 18.47 -25.39 -0.60
C LEU A 21 16.96 -25.70 -0.70
N LEU A 22 16.59 -26.88 -1.23
CA LEU A 22 15.19 -27.32 -1.30
C LEU A 22 14.58 -27.52 0.09
N TYR A 23 15.31 -28.09 1.05
CA TYR A 23 14.88 -28.15 2.45
C TYR A 23 14.56 -26.76 2.99
N VAL A 24 15.47 -25.79 2.83
CA VAL A 24 15.24 -24.45 3.37
C VAL A 24 14.08 -23.76 2.66
N PHE A 25 13.98 -23.92 1.34
CA PHE A 25 12.90 -23.35 0.55
C PHE A 25 11.54 -23.91 1.01
N ALA A 26 11.43 -25.23 1.19
CA ALA A 26 10.26 -25.92 1.74
C ALA A 26 9.87 -25.39 3.13
N ARG A 27 10.86 -25.13 4.00
CA ARG A 27 10.63 -24.57 5.33
C ARG A 27 10.02 -23.16 5.27
N LYS A 28 10.52 -22.32 4.38
CA LYS A 28 10.09 -20.91 4.27
C LYS A 28 8.81 -20.74 3.43
N THR A 29 8.32 -21.78 2.75
CA THR A 29 7.24 -21.66 1.76
C THR A 29 5.95 -21.07 2.36
N VAL A 30 5.55 -21.47 3.57
CA VAL A 30 4.34 -20.92 4.23
C VAL A 30 4.50 -19.44 4.55
N SER A 31 5.68 -19.00 4.99
CA SER A 31 5.97 -17.58 5.24
C SER A 31 5.84 -16.75 3.96
N PHE A 32 6.20 -17.31 2.80
CA PHE A 32 6.09 -16.61 1.52
C PHE A 32 4.64 -16.46 1.05
N ILE A 33 3.80 -17.49 1.23
CA ILE A 33 2.38 -17.44 0.78
C ILE A 33 1.42 -16.85 1.82
N LEU A 34 1.91 -16.55 3.02
CA LEU A 34 1.11 -16.10 4.16
C LEU A 34 0.18 -14.91 3.84
N PRO A 35 0.62 -13.85 3.14
CA PRO A 35 -0.24 -12.71 2.82
C PRO A 35 -1.47 -13.10 1.97
N VAL A 36 -1.37 -14.17 1.19
CA VAL A 36 -2.42 -14.64 0.27
C VAL A 36 -3.44 -15.54 0.96
N MET A 37 -3.04 -16.27 2.02
CA MET A 37 -3.93 -17.23 2.70
C MET A 37 -5.00 -16.57 3.59
N LYS A 38 -4.85 -15.28 3.94
CA LYS A 38 -5.80 -14.49 4.77
C LYS A 38 -6.28 -15.24 6.04
N LEU A 39 -5.37 -15.92 6.74
CA LEU A 39 -5.69 -16.63 7.99
C LEU A 39 -5.86 -15.65 9.15
N SER A 40 -6.64 -16.05 10.16
CA SER A 40 -6.69 -15.30 11.43
C SER A 40 -5.34 -15.35 12.14
N THR A 41 -5.05 -14.33 12.95
CA THR A 41 -3.79 -14.22 13.70
C THR A 41 -3.58 -15.41 14.66
N SER A 42 -4.64 -15.92 15.27
CA SER A 42 -4.61 -17.10 16.14
C SER A 42 -4.28 -18.39 15.39
N GLU A 43 -4.87 -18.61 14.22
CA GLU A 43 -4.63 -19.81 13.41
C GLU A 43 -3.20 -19.84 12.85
N LEU A 44 -2.72 -18.68 12.40
CA LEU A 44 -1.33 -18.52 11.98
C LEU A 44 -0.36 -18.85 13.12
N GLY A 45 -0.63 -18.31 14.31
CA GLY A 45 0.19 -18.54 15.50
C GLY A 45 0.30 -20.04 15.84
N LEU A 46 -0.80 -20.78 15.74
CA LEU A 46 -0.82 -22.24 15.95
C LEU A 46 0.07 -22.97 14.93
N ILE A 47 -0.09 -22.69 13.64
CA ILE A 47 0.65 -23.35 12.56
C ILE A 47 2.16 -23.11 12.72
N VAL A 48 2.58 -21.85 12.85
CA VAL A 48 4.01 -21.48 12.94
C VAL A 48 4.66 -22.05 14.21
N SER A 49 3.94 -22.01 15.34
CA SER A 49 4.45 -22.53 16.62
C SER A 49 4.62 -24.06 16.58
N ALA A 50 3.65 -24.78 16.00
CA ALA A 50 3.69 -26.24 15.90
C ALA A 50 4.94 -26.70 15.11
N GLN A 51 5.20 -26.08 13.96
CA GLN A 51 6.38 -26.42 13.15
C GLN A 51 7.70 -26.05 13.81
N SER A 52 7.76 -24.89 14.47
CA SER A 52 8.98 -24.45 15.16
C SER A 52 9.35 -25.39 16.31
N ALA A 53 8.36 -25.84 17.09
CA ALA A 53 8.55 -26.81 18.16
C ALA A 53 9.01 -28.18 17.62
N ALA A 54 8.33 -28.70 16.60
CA ALA A 54 8.71 -29.96 15.95
C ALA A 54 10.13 -29.91 15.37
N TYR A 55 10.47 -28.80 14.70
CA TYR A 55 11.80 -28.59 14.13
C TYR A 55 12.90 -28.54 15.21
N ALA A 56 12.66 -27.86 16.32
CA ALA A 56 13.64 -27.78 17.40
C ALA A 56 13.93 -29.15 18.03
N LEU A 57 12.88 -29.92 18.36
CA LEU A 57 13.01 -31.27 18.92
C LEU A 57 13.66 -32.22 17.91
N SER A 58 13.19 -32.20 16.66
CA SER A 58 13.72 -33.09 15.63
C SER A 58 15.16 -32.79 15.28
N LYS A 59 15.55 -31.51 15.16
CA LYS A 59 16.95 -31.15 14.86
C LYS A 59 17.89 -31.61 15.96
N PHE A 60 17.48 -31.53 17.22
CA PHE A 60 18.23 -32.08 18.34
C PHE A 60 18.34 -33.61 18.24
N ALA A 61 17.21 -34.31 18.09
CA ALA A 61 17.17 -35.76 17.98
C ALA A 61 17.96 -36.28 16.77
N ALA A 62 17.81 -35.65 15.61
CA ALA A 62 18.52 -36.00 14.39
C ALA A 62 20.01 -35.68 14.47
N GLY A 63 20.40 -34.63 15.22
CA GLY A 63 21.81 -34.36 15.50
C GLY A 63 22.47 -35.50 16.28
N VAL A 64 21.82 -35.98 17.34
CA VAL A 64 22.29 -37.15 18.11
C VAL A 64 22.26 -38.43 17.27
N LEU A 65 21.18 -38.65 16.51
CA LEU A 65 21.04 -39.83 15.64
C LEU A 65 22.04 -39.84 14.49
N SER A 66 22.43 -38.65 13.99
CA SER A 66 23.38 -38.52 12.89
C SER A 66 24.76 -39.09 13.23
N ASP A 67 25.14 -39.18 14.51
CA ASP A 67 26.43 -39.76 14.89
C ASP A 67 26.49 -41.29 14.60
N LYS A 68 25.35 -41.99 14.53
CA LYS A 68 25.30 -43.46 14.37
C LYS A 68 24.63 -43.95 13.08
N VAL A 69 23.77 -43.14 12.45
CA VAL A 69 23.04 -43.50 11.21
C VAL A 69 23.78 -42.97 9.98
N SER A 70 23.71 -43.69 8.86
CA SER A 70 24.20 -43.20 7.56
C SER A 70 23.52 -41.87 7.19
N ALA A 71 24.28 -40.92 6.66
CA ALA A 71 23.80 -39.57 6.44
C ALA A 71 22.89 -39.47 5.21
N THR A 72 23.12 -40.29 4.17
CA THR A 72 22.37 -40.24 2.91
C THR A 72 20.90 -40.63 3.09
N PRO A 73 20.55 -41.77 3.73
CA PRO A 73 19.14 -42.12 3.96
C PRO A 73 18.43 -41.08 4.82
N LEU A 74 19.11 -40.52 5.83
CA LEU A 74 18.56 -39.50 6.71
C LEU A 74 18.20 -38.22 5.92
N LEU A 75 19.06 -37.82 4.97
CA LEU A 75 18.83 -36.67 4.11
C LEU A 75 17.71 -36.90 3.07
N VAL A 76 17.64 -38.09 2.46
CA VAL A 76 16.62 -38.42 1.44
C VAL A 76 15.23 -38.59 2.07
N VAL A 77 15.13 -39.38 3.14
CA VAL A 77 13.85 -39.64 3.82
C VAL A 77 13.27 -38.35 4.40
N GLY A 78 14.10 -37.48 4.97
CA GLY A 78 13.63 -36.18 5.45
C GLY A 78 13.08 -35.31 4.32
N LEU A 79 13.70 -35.29 3.13
CA LEU A 79 13.25 -34.41 2.05
C LEU A 79 11.95 -34.92 1.42
N LEU A 80 11.83 -36.24 1.28
CA LEU A 80 10.57 -36.89 0.87
C LEU A 80 9.46 -36.64 1.89
N GLY A 81 9.76 -36.74 3.19
CA GLY A 81 8.82 -36.42 4.25
C GLY A 81 8.35 -34.96 4.22
N CYS A 82 9.27 -34.01 3.96
CA CYS A 82 8.91 -32.61 3.73
C CYS A 82 8.00 -32.45 2.50
N ALA A 83 8.31 -33.11 1.38
CA ALA A 83 7.49 -33.06 0.17
C ALA A 83 6.07 -33.60 0.41
N LEU A 84 5.93 -34.76 1.07
CA LEU A 84 4.63 -35.34 1.41
C LEU A 84 3.82 -34.44 2.35
N SER A 85 4.49 -33.84 3.34
CA SER A 85 3.87 -32.90 4.27
C SER A 85 3.36 -31.65 3.55
N LEU A 86 4.10 -31.15 2.55
CA LEU A 86 3.66 -30.02 1.71
C LEU A 86 2.45 -30.37 0.84
N VAL A 87 2.40 -31.57 0.25
CA VAL A 87 1.22 -32.04 -0.50
C VAL A 87 0.00 -32.14 0.41
N GLY A 88 0.18 -32.70 1.61
CA GLY A 88 -0.87 -32.77 2.63
C GLY A 88 -1.37 -31.40 3.07
N PHE A 89 -0.45 -30.46 3.30
CA PHE A 89 -0.78 -29.07 3.64
C PHE A 89 -1.57 -28.38 2.53
N ALA A 90 -1.13 -28.49 1.27
CA ALA A 90 -1.81 -27.88 0.13
C ALA A 90 -3.23 -28.44 -0.10
N SER A 91 -3.41 -29.73 0.20
CA SER A 91 -4.68 -30.46 0.03
C SER A 91 -5.65 -30.26 1.22
N ALA A 92 -5.19 -29.66 2.32
CA ALA A 92 -6.01 -29.46 3.51
C ALA A 92 -6.92 -28.23 3.40
N SER A 93 -8.00 -28.27 4.18
CA SER A 93 -9.05 -27.23 4.23
C SER A 93 -9.40 -26.77 5.64
N SER A 94 -8.78 -27.34 6.68
CA SER A 94 -9.00 -27.00 8.09
C SER A 94 -7.70 -26.49 8.72
N SER A 95 -7.79 -25.48 9.58
CA SER A 95 -6.65 -24.92 10.31
C SER A 95 -5.95 -25.95 11.22
N GLY A 96 -6.70 -26.90 11.79
CA GLY A 96 -6.11 -28.03 12.51
C GLY A 96 -5.29 -28.95 11.61
N ALA A 97 -5.79 -29.25 10.41
CA ALA A 97 -5.05 -30.07 9.44
C ALA A 97 -3.78 -29.36 8.93
N PHE A 98 -3.83 -28.04 8.72
CA PHE A 98 -2.64 -27.24 8.41
C PHE A 98 -1.59 -27.35 9.52
N ALA A 99 -1.98 -27.23 10.79
CA ALA A 99 -1.06 -27.35 11.91
C ALA A 99 -0.41 -28.75 11.98
N VAL A 100 -1.17 -29.82 11.75
CA VAL A 100 -0.65 -31.20 11.75
C VAL A 100 0.37 -31.44 10.63
N PHE A 101 0.04 -31.07 9.39
CA PHE A 101 0.98 -31.27 8.27
C PHE A 101 2.22 -30.38 8.40
N TRP A 102 2.06 -29.15 8.91
CA TRP A 102 3.20 -28.27 9.15
C TRP A 102 4.07 -28.75 10.33
N PHE A 103 3.48 -29.35 11.36
CA PHE A 103 4.19 -30.04 12.44
C PHE A 103 5.01 -31.21 11.89
N LEU A 104 4.42 -32.07 11.04
CA LEU A 104 5.12 -33.18 10.38
C LEU A 104 6.28 -32.67 9.52
N GLN A 105 6.08 -31.58 8.77
CA GLN A 105 7.17 -30.95 8.03
C GLN A 105 8.32 -30.56 8.97
N GLY A 106 8.03 -29.96 10.12
CA GLY A 106 9.03 -29.59 11.12
C GLY A 106 9.88 -30.79 11.58
N ILE A 107 9.26 -31.95 11.79
CA ILE A 107 9.97 -33.19 12.14
C ILE A 107 10.96 -33.56 11.03
N PHE A 108 10.51 -33.67 9.78
CA PHE A 108 11.39 -34.11 8.69
C PHE A 108 12.48 -33.08 8.35
N GLN A 109 12.18 -31.79 8.52
CA GLN A 109 13.09 -30.68 8.30
C GLN A 109 14.30 -30.69 9.26
N GLY A 110 14.11 -31.17 10.49
CA GLY A 110 15.15 -31.18 11.53
C GLY A 110 16.39 -32.00 11.16
N ALA A 111 16.20 -33.06 10.37
CA ALA A 111 17.25 -34.01 10.01
C ALA A 111 18.19 -33.55 8.89
N GLY A 112 17.77 -32.57 8.07
CA GLY A 112 18.50 -32.18 6.87
C GLY A 112 19.89 -31.60 7.14
N TRP A 113 20.02 -30.68 8.10
CA TRP A 113 21.30 -30.03 8.38
C TRP A 113 22.34 -30.97 9.02
N PRO A 114 22.04 -31.73 10.10
CA PRO A 114 22.99 -32.68 10.65
C PRO A 114 23.49 -33.71 9.63
N ALA A 115 22.60 -34.22 8.77
CA ALA A 115 22.97 -35.14 7.71
C ALA A 115 23.92 -34.50 6.67
N ALA A 116 23.60 -33.29 6.19
CA ALA A 116 24.42 -32.58 5.22
C ALA A 116 25.83 -32.24 5.76
N VAL A 117 25.92 -31.81 7.02
CA VAL A 117 27.19 -31.55 7.70
C VAL A 117 28.04 -32.81 7.83
N LYS A 118 27.42 -33.94 8.20
CA LYS A 118 28.11 -35.22 8.31
C LYS A 118 28.72 -35.65 6.97
N LEU A 119 27.99 -35.51 5.87
CA LEU A 119 28.49 -35.82 4.52
C LEU A 119 29.70 -34.95 4.13
N ILE A 120 29.62 -33.64 4.38
CA ILE A 120 30.75 -32.73 4.11
C ILE A 120 31.98 -33.13 4.92
N ARG A 121 31.81 -33.52 6.19
CA ARG A 121 32.93 -33.93 7.03
C ARG A 121 33.56 -35.25 6.58
N THR A 122 32.78 -36.16 6.00
CA THR A 122 33.32 -37.40 5.43
C THR A 122 34.13 -37.19 4.16
N TRP A 123 33.80 -36.16 3.36
CA TRP A 123 34.48 -35.90 2.09
C TRP A 123 35.64 -34.92 2.19
N PHE A 124 35.53 -33.93 3.09
CA PHE A 124 36.50 -32.85 3.21
C PHE A 124 37.22 -32.92 4.55
N GLY A 125 38.55 -32.94 4.51
CA GLY A 125 39.37 -32.89 5.71
C GLY A 125 39.21 -31.59 6.52
N VAL A 126 39.73 -31.61 7.76
CA VAL A 126 39.64 -30.49 8.74
C VAL A 126 40.14 -29.15 8.18
N SER A 127 41.02 -29.15 7.17
CA SER A 127 41.54 -27.94 6.51
C SER A 127 40.54 -27.23 5.60
N GLN A 128 39.59 -27.95 5.01
CA GLN A 128 38.62 -27.39 4.06
C GLN A 128 37.20 -27.34 4.64
N PHE A 129 36.95 -28.00 5.77
CA PHE A 129 35.64 -28.08 6.42
C PHE A 129 34.96 -26.72 6.63
N GLY A 130 35.69 -25.70 7.10
CA GLY A 130 35.13 -24.36 7.34
C GLY A 130 34.63 -23.69 6.07
N ILE A 131 35.36 -23.82 4.97
CA ILE A 131 34.96 -23.30 3.65
C ILE A 131 33.75 -24.08 3.12
N SER A 132 33.78 -25.42 3.18
CA SER A 132 32.66 -26.25 2.70
C SER A 132 31.37 -26.01 3.50
N TRP A 133 31.46 -25.85 4.83
CA TRP A 133 30.34 -25.44 5.69
C TRP A 133 29.75 -24.11 5.26
N SER A 134 30.62 -23.13 5.03
CA SER A 134 30.25 -21.76 4.67
C SER A 134 29.53 -21.70 3.33
N ILE A 135 30.04 -22.43 2.32
CA ILE A 135 29.37 -22.54 1.03
C ILE A 135 28.05 -23.30 1.18
N LEU A 136 27.97 -24.40 1.94
CA LEU A 136 26.68 -25.06 2.16
C LEU A 136 25.67 -24.13 2.84
N ALA A 137 26.10 -23.32 3.81
CA ALA A 137 25.24 -22.40 4.54
C ALA A 137 24.61 -21.32 3.64
N THR A 138 25.29 -20.90 2.56
CA THR A 138 24.73 -19.88 1.65
C THR A 138 23.44 -20.33 0.97
N SER A 139 23.18 -21.63 0.86
CA SER A 139 21.91 -22.16 0.35
C SER A 139 20.69 -21.63 1.10
N ASN A 140 20.80 -21.36 2.41
CA ASN A 140 19.71 -20.78 3.19
C ASN A 140 19.40 -19.35 2.74
N ASN A 141 20.43 -18.57 2.44
CA ASN A 141 20.30 -17.20 1.96
C ASN A 141 19.74 -17.17 0.53
N VAL A 142 20.21 -18.08 -0.35
CA VAL A 142 19.67 -18.20 -1.72
C VAL A 142 18.18 -18.52 -1.69
N ALA A 143 17.74 -19.48 -0.85
CA ALA A 143 16.32 -19.78 -0.68
C ALA A 143 15.53 -18.57 -0.10
N GLY A 144 16.15 -17.81 0.81
CA GLY A 144 15.57 -16.60 1.40
C GLY A 144 15.36 -15.47 0.40
N VAL A 145 16.28 -15.28 -0.56
CA VAL A 145 16.17 -14.27 -1.63
C VAL A 145 15.21 -14.73 -2.73
N ALA A 146 15.26 -16.02 -3.11
CA ALA A 146 14.44 -16.53 -4.21
C ALA A 146 12.94 -16.51 -3.90
N GLY A 147 12.53 -16.84 -2.66
CA GLY A 147 11.11 -16.94 -2.29
C GLY A 147 10.29 -15.67 -2.53
N PRO A 148 10.66 -14.53 -1.92
CA PRO A 148 9.96 -13.25 -2.10
C PRO A 148 9.92 -12.74 -3.55
N LEU A 149 10.83 -13.19 -4.42
CA LEU A 149 10.83 -12.85 -5.84
C LEU A 149 9.90 -13.76 -6.66
N LEU A 150 9.89 -15.05 -6.35
CA LEU A 150 9.09 -16.05 -7.09
C LEU A 150 7.59 -15.97 -6.77
N VAL A 151 7.24 -15.63 -5.53
CA VAL A 151 5.83 -15.57 -5.08
C VAL A 151 5.01 -14.54 -5.88
N PRO A 152 5.38 -13.24 -5.94
CA PRO A 152 4.63 -12.26 -6.74
C PRO A 152 4.57 -12.64 -8.23
N LEU A 153 5.66 -13.16 -8.80
CA LEU A 153 5.67 -13.63 -10.19
C LEU A 153 4.68 -14.77 -10.43
N TRP A 154 4.52 -15.69 -9.47
CA TRP A 154 3.60 -16.82 -9.57
C TRP A 154 2.13 -16.40 -9.44
N PHE A 155 1.84 -15.47 -8.53
CA PHE A 155 0.48 -15.03 -8.23
C PHE A 155 -0.01 -13.93 -9.19
N ASP A 156 0.77 -12.87 -9.35
CA ASP A 156 0.33 -11.64 -10.02
C ASP A 156 0.53 -11.73 -11.53
N VAL A 157 1.59 -12.40 -12.00
CA VAL A 157 1.88 -12.53 -13.44
C VAL A 157 1.27 -13.81 -14.01
N ALA A 158 1.48 -14.95 -13.35
CA ALA A 158 1.02 -16.25 -13.87
C ALA A 158 -0.42 -16.63 -13.44
N GLY A 159 -1.01 -15.93 -12.47
CA GLY A 159 -2.40 -16.14 -12.05
C GLY A 159 -2.67 -17.48 -11.34
N TYR A 160 -1.64 -18.17 -10.85
CA TYR A 160 -1.77 -19.50 -10.24
C TYR A 160 -2.07 -19.43 -8.74
N SER A 161 -2.79 -20.44 -8.22
CA SER A 161 -3.18 -20.50 -6.79
C SER A 161 -2.03 -20.86 -5.86
N TRP A 162 -2.19 -20.58 -4.55
CA TRP A 162 -1.13 -20.83 -3.56
C TRP A 162 -0.95 -22.32 -3.30
N ARG A 163 -2.02 -23.09 -3.49
CA ARG A 163 -1.99 -24.55 -3.44
C ARG A 163 -1.12 -25.11 -4.57
N ALA A 164 -1.23 -24.55 -5.78
CA ALA A 164 -0.38 -24.95 -6.91
C ALA A 164 1.11 -24.65 -6.63
N PHE A 165 1.43 -23.51 -6.00
CA PHE A 165 2.81 -23.17 -5.60
C PHE A 165 3.39 -24.19 -4.60
N MET A 166 2.58 -24.62 -3.62
CA MET A 166 2.98 -25.64 -2.64
C MET A 166 3.19 -27.01 -3.28
N HIS A 167 2.30 -27.43 -4.18
CA HIS A 167 2.47 -28.68 -4.93
C HIS A 167 3.71 -28.64 -5.85
N ALA A 168 3.97 -27.53 -6.51
CA ALA A 168 5.18 -27.35 -7.32
C ALA A 168 6.44 -27.46 -6.45
N THR A 169 6.45 -26.81 -5.28
CA THR A 169 7.55 -26.91 -4.32
C THR A 169 7.74 -28.36 -3.84
N ALA A 170 6.65 -29.06 -3.54
CA ALA A 170 6.70 -30.47 -3.13
C ALA A 170 7.27 -31.37 -4.24
N PHE A 171 6.87 -31.15 -5.49
CA PHE A 171 7.41 -31.87 -6.65
C PHE A 171 8.91 -31.64 -6.81
N CYS A 172 9.38 -30.39 -6.70
CA CYS A 172 10.80 -30.07 -6.72
C CYS A 172 11.57 -30.76 -5.57
N CYS A 173 11.00 -30.81 -4.37
CA CYS A 173 11.60 -31.52 -3.23
C CYS A 173 11.67 -33.04 -3.48
N ALA A 174 10.61 -33.65 -4.02
CA ALA A 174 10.60 -35.07 -4.35
C ALA A 174 11.61 -35.43 -5.44
N LEU A 175 11.69 -34.60 -6.50
CA LEU A 175 12.70 -34.75 -7.55
C LEU A 175 14.12 -34.58 -6.98
N GLY A 176 14.33 -33.57 -6.14
CA GLY A 176 15.60 -33.34 -5.45
C GLY A 176 16.01 -34.54 -4.59
N ALA A 177 15.07 -35.14 -3.87
CA ALA A 177 15.34 -36.35 -3.08
C ALA A 177 15.70 -37.56 -3.95
N ALA A 178 15.05 -37.74 -5.10
CA ALA A 178 15.38 -38.81 -6.05
C ALA A 178 16.79 -38.63 -6.65
N VAL A 179 17.15 -37.41 -7.05
CA VAL A 179 18.49 -37.07 -7.54
C VAL A 179 19.54 -37.27 -6.44
N CYS A 180 19.23 -36.85 -5.21
CA CYS A 180 20.07 -37.04 -4.03
C CYS A 180 20.32 -38.54 -3.75
N ALA A 181 19.28 -39.38 -3.81
CA ALA A 181 19.41 -40.82 -3.64
C ALA A 181 20.28 -41.43 -4.75
N ALA A 182 20.04 -41.09 -6.02
CA ALA A 182 20.78 -41.66 -7.15
C ALA A 182 22.28 -41.28 -7.14
N THR A 183 22.62 -40.08 -6.66
CA THR A 183 24.00 -39.56 -6.69
C THR A 183 24.79 -39.93 -5.43
N LEU A 184 24.20 -39.75 -4.24
CA LEU A 184 24.93 -39.88 -2.97
C LEU A 184 25.04 -41.32 -2.48
N TRP A 185 24.15 -42.23 -2.89
CA TRP A 185 24.26 -43.64 -2.50
C TRP A 185 25.57 -44.26 -3.00
N SER A 186 26.04 -43.83 -4.17
CA SER A 186 27.34 -44.22 -4.72
C SER A 186 28.53 -43.69 -3.90
N SER A 187 28.34 -42.57 -3.19
CA SER A 187 29.38 -41.93 -2.37
C SER A 187 29.68 -42.73 -1.12
N GLU A 188 28.65 -43.18 -0.38
CA GLU A 188 28.84 -43.99 0.83
C GLU A 188 29.49 -45.34 0.52
N THR A 189 29.12 -45.99 -0.59
CA THR A 189 29.79 -47.23 -1.03
C THR A 189 31.25 -47.02 -1.42
N THR A 190 31.60 -45.87 -1.99
CA THR A 190 32.99 -45.56 -2.38
C THR A 190 33.83 -45.16 -1.16
N ALA A 191 33.26 -44.38 -0.23
CA ALA A 191 33.91 -44.02 1.03
C ALA A 191 34.14 -45.25 1.92
N SER A 192 33.19 -46.18 1.95
CA SER A 192 33.33 -47.46 2.66
C SER A 192 34.34 -48.41 2.02
N ALA A 193 34.59 -48.31 0.70
CA ALA A 193 35.58 -49.13 -0.01
C ALA A 193 37.02 -48.60 0.14
N ASN A 194 37.20 -47.29 0.35
CA ASN A 194 38.51 -46.65 0.50
C ASN A 194 38.99 -46.56 1.96
N GLY A 195 38.13 -46.84 2.95
CA GLY A 195 38.46 -46.80 4.37
C GLY A 195 38.62 -48.19 4.99
N VAL A 196 39.86 -48.69 5.08
CA VAL A 196 40.23 -49.72 6.05
C VAL A 196 40.29 -49.05 7.42
N ASP A 197 39.15 -48.93 8.10
CA ASP A 197 39.11 -48.77 9.56
C ASP A 197 37.73 -49.19 10.10
N GLU A 198 37.50 -50.51 10.02
CA GLU A 198 36.41 -51.21 10.69
C GLU A 198 36.73 -51.49 12.18
N GLN A 199 37.58 -50.67 12.81
CA GLN A 199 37.93 -50.86 14.22
C GLN A 199 36.86 -50.23 15.13
N LYS A 200 35.94 -51.09 15.61
CA LYS A 200 34.95 -50.90 16.68
C LYS A 200 33.60 -50.26 16.32
N LYS A 201 32.80 -50.94 15.51
CA LYS A 201 31.35 -51.03 15.82
C LYS A 201 31.15 -51.99 16.99
N SER A 202 31.53 -51.57 18.20
CA SER A 202 31.09 -52.28 19.40
C SER A 202 29.58 -52.12 19.53
N THR A 203 28.93 -53.21 19.92
CA THR A 203 27.58 -53.40 20.46
C THR A 203 27.16 -52.38 21.54
N ALA A 204 27.13 -51.09 21.20
CA ALA A 204 26.66 -50.01 22.05
C ALA A 204 25.35 -49.46 21.46
N GLY A 205 24.35 -49.27 22.33
CA GLY A 205 22.99 -48.88 21.94
C GLY A 205 22.90 -47.59 21.12
N TRP A 206 21.69 -47.31 20.63
CA TRP A 206 21.34 -46.19 19.74
C TRP A 206 21.62 -44.78 20.31
N LEU A 207 21.96 -44.69 21.59
CA LEU A 207 22.17 -43.44 22.33
C LEU A 207 23.61 -43.36 22.85
N PRO A 208 24.23 -42.16 22.89
CA PRO A 208 25.54 -41.98 23.51
C PRO A 208 25.53 -42.45 24.97
N SER A 209 26.65 -43.00 25.44
CA SER A 209 26.76 -43.49 26.81
C SER A 209 26.61 -42.34 27.82
N ALA A 210 26.06 -42.61 29.01
CA ALA A 210 25.91 -41.60 30.07
C ALA A 210 27.24 -40.90 30.43
N ARG A 211 28.38 -41.58 30.27
CA ARG A 211 29.72 -41.01 30.48
C ARG A 211 30.08 -39.96 29.42
N GLU A 212 29.73 -40.21 28.16
CA GLU A 212 29.99 -39.30 27.04
C GLU A 212 29.15 -38.03 27.17
N TRP A 213 27.87 -38.17 27.52
CA TRP A 213 27.01 -37.03 27.85
C TRP A 213 27.51 -36.23 29.04
N ARG A 214 28.00 -36.88 30.10
CA ARG A 214 28.56 -36.20 31.27
C ARG A 214 29.82 -35.40 30.92
N LEU A 215 30.67 -35.92 30.03
CA LEU A 215 31.86 -35.22 29.54
C LEU A 215 31.48 -33.99 28.71
N LEU A 216 30.49 -34.15 27.80
CA LEU A 216 30.00 -33.07 26.95
C LEU A 216 29.35 -31.94 27.78
N LEU A 217 28.42 -32.30 28.67
CA LEU A 217 27.69 -31.35 29.52
C LEU A 217 28.58 -30.70 30.60
N GLY A 218 29.71 -31.33 30.94
CA GLY A 218 30.70 -30.76 31.86
C GLY A 218 31.60 -29.69 31.24
N HIS A 219 31.61 -29.53 29.90
CA HIS A 219 32.52 -28.61 29.22
C HIS A 219 32.05 -27.15 29.31
N ARG A 220 32.71 -26.34 30.14
CA ARG A 220 32.32 -24.94 30.43
C ARG A 220 32.26 -24.05 29.19
N PHE A 221 33.21 -24.19 28.27
CA PHE A 221 33.23 -23.37 27.04
C PHE A 221 32.09 -23.77 26.07
N LEU A 222 31.61 -25.02 26.11
CA LEU A 222 30.50 -25.44 25.25
C LEU A 222 29.21 -24.69 25.65
N TRP A 223 28.96 -24.53 26.94
CA TRP A 223 27.86 -23.73 27.46
C TRP A 223 27.99 -22.25 27.09
N LEU A 224 29.21 -21.69 27.08
CA LEU A 224 29.42 -20.33 26.59
C LEU A 224 29.04 -20.19 25.11
N VAL A 225 29.45 -21.15 24.26
CA VAL A 225 29.04 -21.17 22.85
C VAL A 225 27.53 -21.34 22.71
N CYS A 226 26.88 -22.13 23.57
CA CYS A 226 25.42 -22.27 23.58
C CYS A 226 24.73 -20.94 23.89
N ILE A 227 25.14 -20.24 24.95
CA ILE A 227 24.60 -18.91 25.31
C ILE A 227 24.84 -17.94 24.16
N TYR A 228 26.05 -17.93 23.62
CA TYR A 228 26.40 -17.00 22.56
C TYR A 228 25.59 -17.23 21.28
N TYR A 229 25.38 -18.50 20.90
CA TYR A 229 24.58 -18.84 19.73
C TYR A 229 23.09 -18.58 19.96
N MET A 230 22.60 -18.76 21.18
CA MET A 230 21.24 -18.37 21.58
C MET A 230 21.01 -16.88 21.35
N VAL A 231 21.90 -15.99 21.84
CA VAL A 231 21.71 -14.55 21.65
C VAL A 231 21.89 -14.15 20.17
N THR A 232 22.84 -14.75 19.46
CA THR A 232 23.01 -14.54 18.01
C THR A 232 21.72 -14.84 17.24
N MET A 233 21.06 -15.95 17.57
CA MET A 233 19.82 -16.35 16.91
C MET A 233 18.64 -15.49 17.32
N ALA A 234 18.58 -15.02 18.57
CA ALA A 234 17.60 -14.03 18.98
C ALA A 234 17.73 -12.74 18.16
N VAL A 235 18.96 -12.23 17.97
CA VAL A 235 19.20 -11.05 17.10
C VAL A 235 18.81 -11.34 15.66
N LYS A 236 19.23 -12.47 15.09
CA LYS A 236 18.87 -12.86 13.72
C LYS A 236 17.35 -12.85 13.52
N THR A 237 16.62 -13.56 14.37
CA THR A 237 15.17 -13.67 14.26
C THR A 237 14.50 -12.31 14.47
N THR A 238 15.03 -11.46 15.35
CA THR A 238 14.53 -10.08 15.51
C THR A 238 14.74 -9.26 14.25
N CYS A 239 15.90 -9.36 13.61
CA CYS A 239 16.20 -8.66 12.37
C CYS A 239 15.26 -9.09 11.23
N GLU A 240 14.85 -10.36 11.21
CA GLU A 240 13.91 -10.90 10.24
C GLU A 240 12.45 -10.53 10.52
N THR A 241 12.10 -10.12 11.75
CA THR A 241 10.70 -9.92 12.19
C THR A 241 10.44 -8.49 12.66
N TRP A 242 10.94 -8.11 13.83
CA TRP A 242 10.66 -6.82 14.46
C TRP A 242 11.25 -5.62 13.74
N VAL A 243 12.41 -5.78 13.09
CA VAL A 243 13.00 -4.68 12.33
C VAL A 243 12.14 -4.30 11.13
N GLN A 244 11.51 -5.29 10.48
CA GLN A 244 10.56 -5.05 9.41
C GLN A 244 9.34 -4.27 9.93
N LEU A 245 8.80 -4.64 11.09
CA LEU A 245 7.66 -3.97 11.71
C LEU A 245 8.01 -2.54 12.16
N TYR A 246 9.20 -2.34 12.74
CA TYR A 246 9.72 -1.02 13.09
C TYR A 246 9.76 -0.07 11.88
N LEU A 247 10.27 -0.54 10.74
CA LEU A 247 10.32 0.25 9.50
C LEU A 247 8.92 0.63 8.97
N VAL A 248 7.91 -0.23 9.16
CA VAL A 248 6.54 0.05 8.71
C VAL A 248 5.80 0.95 9.69
N GLU A 249 5.90 0.68 10.99
CA GLU A 249 5.08 1.35 12.01
C GLU A 249 5.70 2.66 12.51
N SER A 250 7.02 2.71 12.72
CA SER A 250 7.71 3.90 13.25
C SER A 250 8.17 4.84 12.15
N GLU A 251 8.74 4.30 11.06
CA GLU A 251 9.23 5.13 9.93
C GLU A 251 8.16 5.35 8.85
N GLN A 252 6.94 4.81 9.04
CA GLN A 252 5.81 4.88 8.10
C GLN A 252 6.15 4.44 6.65
N LEU A 253 7.11 3.52 6.48
CA LEU A 253 7.47 3.02 5.16
C LEU A 253 6.42 2.04 4.62
N THR A 254 6.29 2.00 3.30
CA THR A 254 5.38 1.04 2.64
C THR A 254 5.76 -0.40 2.97
N GLY A 255 4.76 -1.28 3.09
CA GLY A 255 5.01 -2.71 3.35
C GLY A 255 5.97 -3.37 2.35
N SER A 256 5.96 -2.92 1.09
CA SER A 256 6.89 -3.38 0.05
C SER A 256 8.35 -3.02 0.34
N SER A 257 8.62 -1.82 0.86
CA SER A 257 9.98 -1.40 1.25
C SER A 257 10.53 -2.27 2.39
N ALA A 258 9.66 -2.69 3.31
CA ALA A 258 10.05 -3.54 4.44
C ALA A 258 10.41 -4.98 4.00
N VAL A 259 9.70 -5.53 3.01
CA VAL A 259 10.04 -6.84 2.40
C VAL A 259 11.37 -6.77 1.62
N LEU A 260 11.62 -5.65 0.93
CA LEU A 260 12.89 -5.41 0.24
C LEU A 260 14.05 -5.28 1.23
N PHE A 261 13.83 -4.72 2.42
CA PHE A 261 14.83 -4.69 3.49
C PHE A 261 15.23 -6.10 3.95
N LEU A 262 14.27 -7.00 4.16
CA LEU A 262 14.57 -8.41 4.50
C LEU A 262 15.42 -9.07 3.40
N SER A 263 15.13 -8.77 2.14
CA SER A 263 15.92 -9.25 1.01
C SER A 263 17.34 -8.70 1.02
N SER A 264 17.54 -7.44 1.43
CA SER A 264 18.89 -6.86 1.58
C SER A 264 19.68 -7.53 2.71
N VAL A 265 19.03 -7.87 3.83
CA VAL A 265 19.63 -8.66 4.93
C VAL A 265 20.03 -10.05 4.45
N GLU A 266 19.21 -10.72 3.64
CA GLU A 266 19.54 -12.05 3.10
C GLU A 266 20.68 -12.00 2.06
N VAL A 267 20.75 -10.94 1.24
CA VAL A 267 21.89 -10.71 0.32
C VAL A 267 23.18 -10.48 1.11
N GLY A 268 23.13 -9.65 2.15
CA GLY A 268 24.25 -9.51 3.09
C GLY A 268 24.60 -10.84 3.78
N GLY A 269 23.57 -11.60 4.13
CA GLY A 269 23.68 -12.92 4.72
C GLY A 269 24.42 -13.92 3.83
N PHE A 270 24.18 -13.89 2.51
CA PHE A 270 24.92 -14.68 1.54
C PHE A 270 26.43 -14.36 1.58
N LEU A 271 26.78 -13.06 1.58
CA LEU A 271 28.17 -12.60 1.65
C LEU A 271 28.84 -12.99 2.97
N GLY A 272 28.14 -12.82 4.10
CA GLY A 272 28.62 -13.20 5.43
C GLY A 272 28.81 -14.71 5.57
N SER A 273 27.81 -15.51 5.13
CA SER A 273 27.89 -16.97 5.12
C SER A 273 29.04 -17.46 4.25
N PHE A 274 29.21 -16.92 3.05
CA PHE A 274 30.31 -17.27 2.16
C PHE A 274 31.68 -16.90 2.75
N GLY A 275 31.78 -15.74 3.40
CA GLY A 275 33.01 -15.22 3.98
C GLY A 275 33.44 -15.88 5.30
N ALA A 276 32.50 -16.39 6.09
CA ALA A 276 32.75 -16.89 7.45
C ALA A 276 33.92 -17.90 7.53
N GLY A 277 33.88 -18.94 6.70
CA GLY A 277 34.90 -19.99 6.61
C GLY A 277 36.24 -19.45 6.09
N PRO A 278 36.30 -18.94 4.84
CA PRO A 278 37.53 -18.43 4.24
C PRO A 278 38.24 -17.37 5.09
N VAL A 279 37.50 -16.43 5.69
CA VAL A 279 38.07 -15.39 6.56
C VAL A 279 38.61 -16.01 7.84
N SER A 280 37.87 -16.93 8.48
CA SER A 280 38.35 -17.61 9.70
C SER A 280 39.61 -18.45 9.46
N ASP A 281 39.70 -19.10 8.30
CA ASP A 281 40.86 -19.90 7.91
C ASP A 281 42.04 -19.02 7.50
N TRP A 282 41.80 -17.86 6.87
CA TRP A 282 42.83 -16.87 6.56
C TRP A 282 43.45 -16.26 7.84
N VAL A 283 42.61 -15.90 8.82
CA VAL A 283 43.07 -15.43 10.13
C VAL A 283 43.91 -16.49 10.84
N ALA A 284 43.49 -17.77 10.78
CA ALA A 284 44.26 -18.88 11.33
C ALA A 284 45.65 -19.01 10.69
N LYS A 285 45.74 -18.91 9.35
CA LYS A 285 47.02 -19.00 8.62
C LYS A 285 47.96 -17.84 8.95
N LYS A 286 47.43 -16.62 9.09
CA LYS A 286 48.23 -15.42 9.36
C LYS A 286 48.80 -15.41 10.78
N ARG A 287 48.14 -16.07 11.73
CA ARG A 287 48.65 -16.34 13.08
C ARG A 287 49.28 -17.72 13.14
N ALA A 288 50.48 -17.84 12.57
CA ALA A 288 51.28 -19.06 12.51
C ALA A 288 51.37 -19.78 13.87
N GLY A 289 50.51 -20.77 14.11
CA GLY A 289 50.46 -21.57 15.33
C GLY A 289 49.19 -21.49 16.18
N SER A 290 48.24 -20.58 15.89
CA SER A 290 46.98 -20.51 16.64
C SER A 290 45.99 -21.62 16.22
N PRO A 291 45.34 -22.33 17.17
CA PRO A 291 44.26 -23.28 16.87
C PRO A 291 43.15 -22.62 16.04
N LYS A 292 42.60 -23.33 15.04
CA LYS A 292 41.45 -22.86 14.22
C LYS A 292 40.24 -22.42 15.07
N LEU A 293 40.10 -23.00 16.26
CA LEU A 293 39.11 -22.60 17.24
C LEU A 293 39.26 -21.12 17.63
N GLN A 294 40.49 -20.64 17.86
CA GLN A 294 40.77 -19.26 18.27
C GLN A 294 40.51 -18.27 17.12
N SER A 295 40.84 -18.62 15.88
CA SER A 295 40.56 -17.75 14.73
C SER A 295 39.06 -17.53 14.52
N ARG A 296 38.26 -18.58 14.72
CA ARG A 296 36.80 -18.52 14.64
C ARG A 296 36.19 -17.66 15.74
N VAL A 297 36.68 -17.77 16.97
CA VAL A 297 36.24 -16.89 18.08
C VAL A 297 36.54 -15.41 17.77
N ILE A 298 37.70 -15.10 17.17
CA ILE A 298 38.05 -13.72 16.79
C ILE A 298 37.14 -13.18 15.69
N VAL A 299 36.89 -13.96 14.64
CA VAL A 299 35.94 -13.55 13.57
C VAL A 299 34.54 -13.36 14.15
N GLY A 300 34.12 -14.23 15.06
CA GLY A 300 32.88 -14.09 15.81
C GLY A 300 32.81 -12.76 16.57
N PHE A 301 33.86 -12.42 17.34
CA PHE A 301 33.97 -11.20 18.14
C PHE A 301 33.90 -9.91 17.30
N VAL A 302 34.65 -9.85 16.20
CA VAL A 302 34.61 -8.70 15.28
C VAL A 302 33.22 -8.54 14.67
N SER A 303 32.58 -9.67 14.32
CA SER A 303 31.22 -9.67 13.78
C SER A 303 30.18 -9.20 14.81
N THR A 304 30.35 -9.49 16.11
CA THR A 304 29.46 -8.99 17.17
C THR A 304 29.54 -7.48 17.32
N ILE A 305 30.76 -6.91 17.26
CA ILE A 305 30.96 -5.46 17.35
C ILE A 305 30.35 -4.78 16.13
N GLY A 306 30.57 -5.33 14.93
CA GLY A 306 29.93 -4.85 13.71
C GLY A 306 28.40 -4.89 13.82
N LEU A 307 27.84 -5.97 14.36
CA LEU A 307 26.39 -6.11 14.57
C LEU A 307 25.82 -5.06 15.52
N MET A 308 26.49 -4.79 16.65
CA MET A 308 26.08 -3.71 17.57
C MET A 308 26.05 -2.36 16.88
N LEU A 309 27.13 -2.02 16.16
CA LEU A 309 27.27 -0.75 15.48
C LEU A 309 26.20 -0.60 14.39
N MET A 310 25.95 -1.63 13.58
CA MET A 310 24.95 -1.57 12.52
C MET A 310 23.52 -1.52 13.05
N MET A 311 23.20 -2.26 14.11
CA MET A 311 21.89 -2.14 14.78
C MET A 311 21.67 -0.74 15.35
N HIS A 312 22.73 -0.10 15.84
CA HIS A 312 22.67 1.28 16.29
C HIS A 312 22.48 2.28 15.13
N LEU A 313 23.23 2.13 14.05
CA LEU A 313 23.11 3.00 12.87
C LEU A 313 21.75 2.89 12.19
N LEU A 314 21.13 1.71 12.22
CA LEU A 314 19.77 1.50 11.73
C LEU A 314 18.75 2.35 12.52
N TRP A 315 18.96 2.51 13.82
CA TRP A 315 18.12 3.31 14.71
C TRP A 315 18.35 4.82 14.53
N VAL A 316 19.60 5.27 14.46
CA VAL A 316 19.92 6.71 14.35
C VAL A 316 19.70 7.26 12.95
N CYS A 317 20.01 6.47 11.92
CA CYS A 317 20.01 6.89 10.53
C CYS A 317 19.22 5.89 9.67
N SER A 318 17.89 5.89 9.82
CA SER A 318 16.98 5.02 9.07
C SER A 318 17.04 5.25 7.55
N ARG A 319 17.43 6.45 7.09
CA ARG A 319 17.48 6.82 5.65
C ARG A 319 18.32 5.90 4.75
N TYR A 320 19.31 5.20 5.30
CA TYR A 320 20.15 4.24 4.56
C TYR A 320 19.86 2.77 4.92
N PHE A 321 18.64 2.47 5.36
CA PHE A 321 18.24 1.16 5.87
C PHE A 321 18.59 -0.03 4.96
N TYR A 322 18.55 0.10 3.63
CA TYR A 322 18.96 -0.99 2.73
C TYR A 322 20.46 -1.34 2.86
N ILE A 323 21.32 -0.33 2.94
CA ILE A 323 22.78 -0.51 3.08
C ILE A 323 23.07 -1.11 4.46
N TRP A 324 22.46 -0.55 5.51
CA TRP A 324 22.58 -1.10 6.86
C TRP A 324 22.08 -2.53 6.94
N GLY A 325 21.00 -2.87 6.24
CA GLY A 325 20.49 -4.24 6.13
C GLY A 325 21.50 -5.21 5.53
N VAL A 326 22.21 -4.83 4.46
CA VAL A 326 23.26 -5.68 3.86
C VAL A 326 24.40 -5.90 4.86
N VAL A 327 24.93 -4.85 5.48
CA VAL A 327 26.07 -4.99 6.41
C VAL A 327 25.65 -5.77 7.65
N LEU A 328 24.45 -5.53 8.15
CA LEU A 328 23.85 -6.29 9.25
C LEU A 328 23.73 -7.77 8.90
N GLY A 329 23.24 -8.10 7.71
CA GLY A 329 23.18 -9.47 7.20
C GLY A 329 24.55 -10.15 7.17
N VAL A 330 25.59 -9.44 6.72
CA VAL A 330 26.97 -9.94 6.73
C VAL A 330 27.38 -10.32 8.16
N CYS A 331 27.20 -9.43 9.13
CA CYS A 331 27.61 -9.67 10.51
C CYS A 331 26.82 -10.82 11.17
N VAL A 332 25.49 -10.83 11.05
CA VAL A 332 24.62 -11.85 11.66
C VAL A 332 24.93 -13.24 11.12
N TYR A 333 24.96 -13.40 9.80
CA TYR A 333 25.16 -14.73 9.19
C TYR A 333 26.60 -15.22 9.31
N THR A 334 27.59 -14.32 9.32
CA THR A 334 28.97 -14.70 9.68
C THR A 334 28.98 -15.31 11.08
N LEU A 335 28.28 -14.68 12.01
CA LEU A 335 28.26 -15.11 13.39
C LEU A 335 27.54 -16.45 13.61
N VAL A 336 26.39 -16.64 12.97
CA VAL A 336 25.63 -17.90 12.99
C VAL A 336 26.49 -19.06 12.51
N ASN A 337 27.19 -18.88 11.39
CA ASN A 337 28.02 -19.93 10.81
C ASN A 337 29.23 -20.24 11.68
N VAL A 338 29.91 -19.21 12.21
CA VAL A 338 31.01 -19.37 13.15
C VAL A 338 30.58 -20.15 14.39
N CYS A 339 29.43 -19.83 14.99
CA CYS A 339 28.93 -20.55 16.17
C CYS A 339 28.59 -22.02 15.86
N GLY A 340 27.94 -22.29 14.73
CA GLY A 340 27.63 -23.66 14.29
C GLY A 340 28.88 -24.50 14.02
N MET A 341 29.88 -23.88 13.41
CA MET A 341 31.21 -24.43 13.17
C MET A 341 31.96 -24.75 14.48
N LEU A 342 31.97 -23.81 15.43
CA LEU A 342 32.56 -24.00 16.77
C LEU A 342 31.91 -25.17 17.50
N GLY A 343 30.58 -25.23 17.53
CA GLY A 343 29.85 -26.31 18.20
C GLY A 343 30.18 -27.71 17.67
N THR A 344 30.58 -27.82 16.41
CA THR A 344 30.92 -29.09 15.76
C THR A 344 32.38 -29.49 16.04
N GLU A 345 33.33 -28.55 15.92
CA GLU A 345 34.77 -28.84 16.09
C GLU A 345 35.22 -29.01 17.54
N MET A 346 34.41 -28.56 18.50
CA MET A 346 34.72 -28.66 19.92
C MET A 346 34.67 -30.08 20.50
N ALA A 347 33.93 -30.97 19.86
CA ALA A 347 33.79 -32.34 20.32
C ALA A 347 34.57 -33.32 19.42
N PRO A 348 35.02 -34.46 19.97
CA PRO A 348 35.60 -35.54 19.18
C PRO A 348 34.68 -35.96 18.03
N GLU A 349 35.25 -36.54 16.97
CA GLU A 349 34.50 -36.91 15.76
C GLU A 349 33.29 -37.81 16.03
N SER A 350 33.37 -38.65 17.06
CA SER A 350 32.28 -39.55 17.49
C SER A 350 31.09 -38.86 18.18
N LEU A 351 31.27 -37.65 18.73
CA LEU A 351 30.26 -36.91 19.51
C LEU A 351 29.95 -35.54 18.89
N SER A 352 30.44 -35.30 17.69
CA SER A 352 30.36 -33.98 17.10
C SER A 352 28.95 -33.59 16.66
N GLY A 353 28.16 -34.54 16.15
CA GLY A 353 26.73 -34.31 15.87
C GLY A 353 25.96 -33.99 17.14
N SER A 354 26.21 -34.72 18.23
CA SER A 354 25.63 -34.47 19.56
C SER A 354 26.01 -33.09 20.13
N SER A 355 27.26 -32.65 19.96
CA SER A 355 27.71 -31.30 20.36
C SER A 355 27.02 -30.20 19.56
N HIS A 356 26.94 -30.35 18.24
CA HIS A 356 26.21 -29.43 17.38
C HIS A 356 24.71 -29.42 17.69
N ALA A 357 24.12 -30.58 18.04
CA ALA A 357 22.73 -30.70 18.46
C ALA A 357 22.43 -29.84 19.69
N LEU A 358 23.29 -29.92 20.72
CA LEU A 358 23.16 -29.12 21.94
C LEU A 358 23.25 -27.61 21.64
N VAL A 359 24.26 -27.21 20.87
CA VAL A 359 24.47 -25.81 20.46
C VAL A 359 23.28 -25.32 19.61
N SER A 360 22.77 -26.16 18.71
CA SER A 360 21.60 -25.83 17.89
C SER A 360 20.31 -25.75 18.71
N LEU A 361 20.16 -26.54 19.78
CA LEU A 361 19.01 -26.43 20.68
C LEU A 361 18.98 -25.06 21.36
N ALA A 362 20.14 -24.59 21.86
CA ALA A 362 20.26 -23.25 22.43
C ALA A 362 19.94 -22.15 21.40
N SER A 363 20.36 -22.34 20.14
CA SER A 363 19.99 -21.46 19.03
C SER A 363 18.47 -21.38 18.79
N ASN A 364 17.76 -22.50 18.84
CA ASN A 364 16.31 -22.52 18.69
C ASN A 364 15.59 -21.83 19.85
N VAL A 365 16.11 -21.99 21.09
CA VAL A 365 15.61 -21.25 22.26
C VAL A 365 15.75 -19.74 22.05
N GLY A 366 16.87 -19.28 21.47
CA GLY A 366 17.07 -17.88 21.12
C GLY A 366 16.03 -17.34 20.13
N ALA A 367 15.70 -18.12 19.10
CA ALA A 367 14.66 -17.77 18.14
C ALA A 367 13.26 -17.69 18.80
N ILE A 368 12.96 -18.54 19.79
CA ILE A 368 11.71 -18.48 20.56
C ILE A 368 11.63 -17.20 21.41
N PHE A 369 12.73 -16.79 22.04
CA PHE A 369 12.79 -15.53 22.80
C PHE A 369 12.51 -14.31 21.93
N ALA A 370 12.98 -14.34 20.68
CA ALA A 370 12.68 -13.31 19.69
C ALA A 370 11.20 -13.25 19.27
N GLY A 371 10.36 -14.21 19.66
CA GLY A 371 8.92 -14.18 19.44
C GLY A 371 8.18 -13.40 20.53
N LEU A 372 7.31 -14.11 21.27
CA LEU A 372 6.39 -13.52 22.26
C LEU A 372 7.09 -12.68 23.35
N PRO A 373 8.21 -13.11 23.96
CA PRO A 373 8.88 -12.31 24.99
C PRO A 373 9.32 -10.94 24.49
N PHE A 374 9.94 -10.86 23.31
CA PHE A 374 10.34 -9.57 22.73
C PHE A 374 9.12 -8.75 22.29
N GLY A 375 8.04 -9.39 21.83
CA GLY A 375 6.79 -8.68 21.55
C GLY A 375 6.20 -7.98 22.76
N GLN A 376 6.25 -8.59 23.95
CA GLN A 376 5.86 -7.92 25.19
C GLN A 376 6.75 -6.72 25.52
N VAL A 377 8.04 -6.80 25.22
CA VAL A 377 8.97 -5.65 25.37
C VAL A 377 8.56 -4.50 24.46
N VAL A 378 8.13 -4.75 23.21
CA VAL A 378 7.61 -3.69 22.31
C VAL A 378 6.38 -3.04 22.90
N VAL A 379 5.43 -3.84 23.41
CA VAL A 379 4.17 -3.30 23.96
C VAL A 379 4.42 -2.37 25.15
N HIS A 380 5.38 -2.70 26.03
CA HIS A 380 5.65 -1.92 27.23
C HIS A 380 6.69 -0.80 27.04
N PHE A 381 7.72 -1.01 26.22
CA PHE A 381 8.88 -0.13 26.09
C PHE A 381 9.10 0.40 24.66
N GLY A 382 8.20 0.08 23.72
CA GLY A 382 8.33 0.42 22.30
C GLY A 382 9.47 -0.33 21.60
N TYR A 383 9.69 -0.03 20.32
CA TYR A 383 10.79 -0.59 19.53
C TYR A 383 12.18 -0.27 20.12
N PHE A 384 12.31 0.88 20.78
CA PHE A 384 13.51 1.25 21.53
C PHE A 384 13.92 0.17 22.55
N GLY A 385 12.96 -0.39 23.28
CA GLY A 385 13.21 -1.42 24.29
C GLY A 385 13.89 -2.67 23.70
N ILE A 386 13.44 -3.13 22.52
CA ILE A 386 14.07 -4.27 21.84
C ILE A 386 15.50 -3.96 21.41
N PHE A 387 15.72 -2.82 20.73
CA PHE A 387 17.04 -2.48 20.21
C PHE A 387 18.05 -2.33 21.36
N ALA A 388 17.66 -1.67 22.44
CA ALA A 388 18.47 -1.52 23.66
C ALA A 388 18.76 -2.87 24.31
N LEU A 389 17.74 -3.73 24.47
CA LEU A 389 17.89 -5.06 25.06
C LEU A 389 18.87 -5.92 24.27
N LEU A 390 18.74 -5.94 22.94
CA LEU A 390 19.62 -6.73 22.07
C LEU A 390 21.06 -6.24 22.09
N GLN A 391 21.26 -4.92 22.06
CA GLN A 391 22.60 -4.34 22.21
C GLN A 391 23.22 -4.70 23.54
N LEU A 392 22.46 -4.64 24.65
CA LEU A 392 22.93 -5.04 25.97
C LEU A 392 23.28 -6.53 26.03
N MET A 393 22.43 -7.41 25.50
CA MET A 393 22.70 -8.85 25.47
C MET A 393 23.95 -9.17 24.64
N MET A 394 24.13 -8.51 23.50
CA MET A 394 25.35 -8.61 22.69
C MET A 394 26.57 -8.10 23.48
N ALA A 395 26.43 -7.01 24.25
CA ALA A 395 27.52 -6.43 25.04
C ALA A 395 27.95 -7.40 26.15
N CYS A 396 26.98 -8.02 26.81
CA CYS A 396 27.22 -9.10 27.76
C CYS A 396 27.94 -10.28 27.09
N CYS A 397 27.56 -10.69 25.87
CA CYS A 397 28.27 -11.76 25.15
C CYS A 397 29.72 -11.40 24.83
N VAL A 398 29.98 -10.16 24.41
CA VAL A 398 31.34 -9.63 24.18
C VAL A 398 32.15 -9.69 25.47
N VAL A 399 31.59 -9.23 26.59
CA VAL A 399 32.25 -9.29 27.91
C VAL A 399 32.49 -10.73 28.36
N LEU A 400 31.52 -11.63 28.20
CA LEU A 400 31.65 -13.05 28.57
C LEU A 400 32.75 -13.75 27.77
N MET A 401 32.87 -13.46 26.47
CA MET A 401 33.98 -13.97 25.65
C MET A 401 35.34 -13.40 26.08
N LEU A 402 35.37 -12.18 26.62
CA LEU A 402 36.58 -11.54 27.14
C LEU A 402 36.95 -12.02 28.55
N VAL A 403 35.99 -12.43 29.36
CA VAL A 403 36.22 -12.95 30.73
C VAL A 403 36.66 -14.42 30.69
N THR A 404 36.13 -15.20 29.75
CA THR A 404 36.55 -16.61 29.56
C THR A 404 37.91 -16.77 28.86
N ARG A 405 38.61 -15.64 28.68
CA ARG A 405 39.94 -15.46 28.10
C ARG A 405 41.09 -16.05 28.92
N ASP A 406 40.84 -16.57 30.12
CA ASP A 406 41.87 -17.33 30.88
C ASP A 406 42.30 -18.64 30.18
N LEU A 407 41.67 -19.04 29.07
CA LEU A 407 42.12 -20.15 28.20
C LEU A 407 42.96 -19.71 26.97
N CYS A 408 43.26 -18.42 26.78
CA CYS A 408 44.10 -17.95 25.67
C CYS A 408 44.93 -16.71 26.08
N SER A 409 46.16 -16.97 26.56
CA SER A 409 47.11 -16.01 27.13
C SER A 409 47.56 -14.86 26.22
N ASP A 410 47.34 -14.93 24.90
CA ASP A 410 48.01 -14.03 23.94
C ASP A 410 47.19 -12.81 23.50
N MET A 411 46.06 -12.52 24.16
CA MET A 411 45.24 -11.33 23.84
C MET A 411 45.41 -10.16 24.83
N ALA A 412 46.40 -10.21 25.74
CA ALA A 412 46.82 -9.15 26.65
C ALA A 412 47.44 -7.93 25.95
N ASN A 413 46.80 -7.46 24.87
CA ASN A 413 47.14 -6.21 24.22
C ASN A 413 46.29 -5.09 24.85
N PRO A 414 46.89 -4.01 25.37
CA PRO A 414 46.16 -2.86 25.95
C PRO A 414 45.10 -2.27 24.99
N GLY A 415 45.25 -2.48 23.68
CA GLY A 415 44.25 -2.11 22.68
C GLY A 415 42.88 -2.77 22.87
N VAL A 416 42.79 -4.01 23.38
CA VAL A 416 41.49 -4.69 23.58
C VAL A 416 40.75 -4.15 24.81
N VAL A 417 41.48 -3.82 25.88
CA VAL A 417 40.89 -3.18 27.07
C VAL A 417 40.42 -1.77 26.74
N ALA A 418 41.19 -1.03 25.93
CA ALA A 418 40.75 0.26 25.40
C ALA A 418 39.51 0.12 24.51
N LEU A 419 39.45 -0.91 23.64
CA LEU A 419 38.28 -1.18 22.80
C LEU A 419 37.01 -1.46 23.63
N VAL A 420 37.15 -2.14 24.77
CA VAL A 420 36.05 -2.44 25.70
C VAL A 420 35.64 -1.20 26.48
N GLY A 421 36.58 -0.38 26.93
CA GLY A 421 36.29 0.93 27.50
C GLY A 421 35.53 1.82 26.52
N VAL A 422 35.95 1.85 25.25
CA VAL A 422 35.25 2.54 24.17
C VAL A 422 33.88 1.93 23.90
N ALA A 423 33.72 0.60 23.97
CA ALA A 423 32.42 -0.05 23.79
C ALA A 423 31.45 0.29 24.94
N VAL A 424 31.91 0.30 26.19
CA VAL A 424 31.08 0.66 27.35
C VAL A 424 30.73 2.15 27.33
N VAL A 425 31.69 3.02 27.02
CA VAL A 425 31.44 4.46 26.83
C VAL A 425 30.52 4.71 25.64
N GLY A 426 30.66 3.94 24.56
CA GLY A 426 29.77 3.96 23.40
C GLY A 426 28.34 3.55 23.77
N VAL A 427 28.18 2.50 24.60
CA VAL A 427 26.88 2.07 25.13
C VAL A 427 26.29 3.10 26.10
N LEU A 428 27.08 3.83 26.88
CA LEU A 428 26.56 4.89 27.76
C LEU A 428 26.20 6.16 26.98
N MET A 429 27.02 6.57 26.01
CA MET A 429 26.70 7.62 25.04
C MET A 429 25.44 7.27 24.24
N GLN A 430 25.21 5.98 23.98
CA GLN A 430 24.04 5.51 23.25
C GLN A 430 22.71 5.85 23.91
N PHE A 431 22.63 5.72 25.23
CA PHE A 431 21.41 6.07 25.97
C PHE A 431 21.33 7.57 26.26
N ALA A 432 22.41 8.32 26.02
CA ALA A 432 22.46 9.75 26.25
C ALA A 432 22.09 10.56 25.00
N LEU A 433 22.47 10.10 23.80
CA LEU A 433 22.19 10.82 22.56
C LEU A 433 20.79 10.46 22.03
N HIS A 434 19.98 11.46 21.76
CA HIS A 434 18.71 11.30 21.05
C HIS A 434 18.56 12.40 20.00
N HIS A 435 17.71 12.13 19.01
CA HIS A 435 17.45 13.02 17.89
C HIS A 435 16.01 13.51 17.96
N ILE A 436 15.82 14.82 17.80
CA ILE A 436 14.51 15.43 17.60
C ILE A 436 14.38 15.75 16.12
N GLU A 437 13.38 15.17 15.48
CA GLU A 437 13.13 15.37 14.06
C GLU A 437 12.73 16.82 13.75
N GLU A 438 13.01 17.24 12.51
CA GLU A 438 12.55 18.52 12.00
C GLU A 438 11.03 18.60 12.08
N GLY A 439 10.52 19.77 12.50
CA GLY A 439 9.10 19.98 12.74
C GLY A 439 8.57 19.47 14.09
N HIS A 440 9.44 18.95 14.96
CA HIS A 440 9.11 18.61 16.34
C HIS A 440 9.90 19.48 17.33
N VAL A 441 9.34 19.63 18.52
CA VAL A 441 9.98 20.27 19.68
C VAL A 441 10.06 19.25 20.80
N GLY A 442 11.26 19.07 21.37
CA GLY A 442 11.49 18.13 22.45
C GLY A 442 11.21 18.77 23.81
N VAL A 443 10.42 18.08 24.62
CA VAL A 443 10.13 18.46 26.00
C VAL A 443 10.69 17.40 26.94
N TYR A 444 11.42 17.84 27.96
CA TYR A 444 12.16 16.94 28.85
C TYR A 444 11.51 16.85 30.22
N TYR A 445 11.59 15.67 30.80
CA TYR A 445 11.18 15.38 32.17
C TYR A 445 12.39 14.88 32.93
N ARG A 446 12.65 15.45 34.12
CA ARG A 446 13.72 15.00 35.00
C ARG A 446 13.12 14.47 36.29
N GLY A 447 13.25 13.16 36.53
CA GLY A 447 12.61 12.51 37.68
C GLY A 447 11.08 12.70 37.72
N GLY A 448 10.43 12.83 36.55
CA GLY A 448 8.99 13.09 36.43
C GLY A 448 8.57 14.56 36.40
N ALA A 449 9.48 15.52 36.67
CA ALA A 449 9.16 16.95 36.59
C ALA A 449 9.49 17.53 35.21
N LEU A 450 8.57 18.31 34.63
CA LEU A 450 8.74 18.99 33.34
C LEU A 450 9.82 20.09 33.42
N LEU A 451 10.78 20.07 32.49
CA LEU A 451 11.80 21.11 32.35
C LEU A 451 11.22 22.32 31.60
N THR A 452 11.62 23.53 32.03
CA THR A 452 11.11 24.80 31.48
C THR A 452 11.65 25.13 30.09
N GLN A 453 12.77 24.51 29.70
CA GLN A 453 13.36 24.71 28.38
C GLN A 453 12.90 23.60 27.44
N VAL A 454 12.46 24.01 26.26
CA VAL A 454 12.18 23.13 25.13
C VAL A 454 13.37 23.11 24.18
N SER A 455 13.66 21.96 23.58
CA SER A 455 14.73 21.84 22.59
C SER A 455 14.19 21.86 21.17
N HIS A 456 14.90 22.57 20.30
CA HIS A 456 14.65 22.60 18.86
C HIS A 456 15.13 21.31 18.17
N PRO A 457 14.73 21.06 16.91
CA PRO A 457 15.21 19.93 16.12
C PRO A 457 16.73 19.79 16.11
N GLY A 458 17.21 18.55 16.10
CA GLY A 458 18.63 18.20 16.14
C GLY A 458 19.00 17.16 17.20
N TYR A 459 20.31 16.94 17.36
CA TYR A 459 20.85 15.98 18.32
C TYR A 459 21.03 16.63 19.70
N HIS A 460 20.47 15.99 20.72
CA HIS A 460 20.55 16.46 22.10
C HIS A 460 21.05 15.35 23.03
N LEU A 461 21.72 15.77 24.10
CA LEU A 461 22.21 14.89 25.14
C LEU A 461 21.26 14.92 26.33
N MET A 462 20.87 13.74 26.78
CA MET A 462 20.08 13.53 27.98
C MET A 462 20.85 12.62 28.94
N VAL A 463 20.57 12.74 30.24
CA VAL A 463 21.18 11.85 31.24
C VAL A 463 20.39 10.54 31.26
N PRO A 464 21.00 9.41 30.88
CA PRO A 464 20.30 8.14 30.83
C PRO A 464 19.71 7.80 32.21
N PHE A 465 18.52 7.20 32.21
CA PHE A 465 17.72 6.79 33.40
C PHE A 465 17.10 7.91 34.25
N VAL A 466 17.61 9.15 34.20
CA VAL A 466 17.10 10.26 35.03
C VAL A 466 16.20 11.21 34.22
N THR A 467 16.56 11.44 32.96
CA THR A 467 15.79 12.31 32.07
C THR A 467 15.10 11.49 30.99
N THR A 468 13.82 11.76 30.77
CA THR A 468 13.04 11.25 29.65
C THR A 468 12.62 12.42 28.77
N PHE A 469 12.49 12.20 27.46
CA PHE A 469 12.02 13.23 26.54
C PHE A 469 10.77 12.76 25.81
N ARG A 470 9.96 13.73 25.39
CA ARG A 470 8.80 13.52 24.50
C ARG A 470 8.89 14.57 23.40
N SER A 471 8.79 14.14 22.15
CA SER A 471 8.68 15.03 21.00
C SER A 471 7.22 15.44 20.82
N VAL A 472 6.99 16.75 20.68
CA VAL A 472 5.69 17.33 20.34
C VAL A 472 5.78 17.89 18.93
N GLN A 473 4.85 17.51 18.07
CA GLN A 473 4.82 18.00 16.69
C GLN A 473 4.35 19.46 16.68
N VAL A 474 5.08 20.33 15.98
CA VAL A 474 4.76 21.77 15.82
C VAL A 474 4.48 22.16 14.37
N THR A 475 4.57 21.20 13.45
CA THR A 475 4.16 21.35 12.06
C THR A 475 2.67 21.13 11.89
N LEU A 476 2.19 21.31 10.66
CA LEU A 476 0.82 21.00 10.30
C LEU A 476 0.53 19.51 10.58
N GLN A 477 -0.40 19.25 11.48
CA GLN A 477 -0.82 17.90 11.88
C GLN A 477 -2.32 17.74 11.60
N THR A 478 -2.74 16.51 11.30
CA THR A 478 -4.15 16.17 11.10
C THR A 478 -4.57 15.17 12.16
N ASP A 479 -5.48 15.59 13.03
CA ASP A 479 -6.07 14.73 14.06
C ASP A 479 -7.38 14.12 13.55
N GLU A 480 -7.52 12.80 13.67
CA GLU A 480 -8.71 12.08 13.22
C GLU A 480 -9.58 11.62 14.40
N ALA A 481 -10.82 12.09 14.46
CA ALA A 481 -11.85 11.52 15.32
C ALA A 481 -12.70 10.52 14.52
N LYS A 482 -12.77 9.27 14.97
CA LYS A 482 -13.49 8.17 14.30
C LYS A 482 -14.74 7.76 15.06
N ASN A 483 -15.77 7.39 14.31
CA ASN A 483 -17.04 6.89 14.85
C ASN A 483 -17.67 7.81 15.91
N VAL A 484 -17.78 9.10 15.61
CA VAL A 484 -18.37 10.08 16.53
C VAL A 484 -19.89 9.93 16.51
N PRO A 485 -20.53 9.48 17.61
CA PRO A 485 -21.98 9.37 17.68
C PRO A 485 -22.61 10.75 17.86
N CYS A 486 -23.76 10.96 17.19
CA CYS A 486 -24.53 12.19 17.26
C CYS A 486 -26.03 11.91 17.31
N GLY A 487 -26.74 12.55 18.26
CA GLY A 487 -28.21 12.49 18.33
C GLY A 487 -28.85 13.69 17.64
N THR A 488 -29.70 13.44 16.64
CA THR A 488 -30.49 14.49 15.97
C THR A 488 -31.67 14.93 16.83
N SER A 489 -32.24 16.12 16.57
CA SER A 489 -33.45 16.62 17.27
C SER A 489 -34.66 15.67 17.13
N GLY A 490 -34.70 14.88 16.06
CA GLY A 490 -35.70 13.83 15.82
C GLY A 490 -35.47 12.51 16.56
N GLY A 491 -34.46 12.43 17.44
CA GLY A 491 -34.16 11.24 18.24
C GLY A 491 -33.45 10.11 17.47
N VAL A 492 -33.01 10.35 16.24
CA VAL A 492 -32.23 9.38 15.44
C VAL A 492 -30.75 9.55 15.75
N MET A 493 -30.09 8.45 16.12
CA MET A 493 -28.65 8.38 16.31
C MET A 493 -27.94 8.16 14.97
N ILE A 494 -27.02 9.07 14.63
CA ILE A 494 -26.15 9.01 13.45
C ILE A 494 -24.69 8.94 13.87
N TYR A 495 -23.82 8.47 12.98
CA TYR A 495 -22.39 8.33 13.26
C TYR A 495 -21.54 8.97 12.17
N PHE A 496 -20.63 9.88 12.55
CA PHE A 496 -19.62 10.39 11.64
C PHE A 496 -18.44 9.40 11.59
N ASP A 497 -18.15 8.87 10.41
CA ASP A 497 -17.11 7.84 10.23
C ASP A 497 -15.72 8.40 10.55
N ARG A 498 -15.47 9.62 10.06
CA ARG A 498 -14.22 10.35 10.26
C ARG A 498 -14.45 11.86 10.26
N ILE A 499 -13.84 12.54 11.22
CA ILE A 499 -13.69 13.99 11.26
C ILE A 499 -12.19 14.28 11.37
N GLU A 500 -11.65 14.98 10.38
CA GLU A 500 -10.24 15.35 10.29
C GLU A 500 -10.08 16.81 10.69
N VAL A 501 -9.27 17.10 11.70
CA VAL A 501 -8.97 18.47 12.16
C VAL A 501 -7.51 18.75 11.87
N VAL A 502 -7.25 19.67 10.95
CA VAL A 502 -5.90 20.11 10.60
C VAL A 502 -5.52 21.26 11.53
N ASN A 503 -4.48 21.07 12.34
CA ASN A 503 -4.00 22.06 13.29
C ASN A 503 -2.50 22.35 13.11
N ILE A 504 -2.05 23.40 13.78
CA ILE A 504 -0.63 23.74 13.93
C ILE A 504 -0.40 24.31 15.33
N LEU A 505 0.62 23.81 16.01
CA LEU A 505 1.02 24.25 17.33
C LEU A 505 2.26 25.15 17.24
N SER A 506 2.17 26.36 17.79
CA SER A 506 3.33 27.26 17.89
C SER A 506 4.39 26.71 18.83
N ALA A 507 5.64 26.68 18.37
CA ALA A 507 6.79 26.18 19.15
C ALA A 507 7.00 26.91 20.49
N SER A 508 6.64 28.20 20.58
CA SER A 508 6.77 28.98 21.81
C SER A 508 5.74 28.59 22.89
N SER A 509 4.60 28.01 22.49
CA SER A 509 3.49 27.69 23.38
C SER A 509 3.47 26.22 23.82
N VAL A 510 4.39 25.39 23.30
CA VAL A 510 4.52 23.96 23.60
C VAL A 510 4.66 23.71 25.10
N TYR A 511 5.52 24.48 25.79
CA TYR A 511 5.75 24.28 27.22
C TYR A 511 4.48 24.48 28.05
N ASP A 512 3.75 25.56 27.81
CA ASP A 512 2.54 25.89 28.57
C ASP A 512 1.40 24.90 28.28
N ILE A 513 1.25 24.47 27.03
CA ILE A 513 0.25 23.47 26.64
C ILE A 513 0.56 22.11 27.26
N VAL A 514 1.81 21.65 27.20
CA VAL A 514 2.21 20.37 27.82
C VAL A 514 2.09 20.43 29.35
N LYS A 515 2.36 21.58 29.96
CA LYS A 515 2.21 21.76 31.41
C LYS A 515 0.75 21.68 31.85
N ASN A 516 -0.17 22.26 31.08
CA ASN A 516 -1.60 22.33 31.45
C ASN A 516 -2.41 21.12 30.99
N TYR A 517 -2.08 20.55 29.82
CA TYR A 517 -2.87 19.51 29.15
C TYR A 517 -2.08 18.23 28.83
N THR A 518 -0.82 18.13 29.27
CA THR A 518 0.09 17.01 28.98
C THR A 518 0.52 16.91 27.50
N VAL A 519 1.32 15.90 27.17
CA VAL A 519 1.80 15.67 25.80
C VAL A 519 0.66 15.28 24.86
N ASP A 520 -0.35 14.58 25.36
CA ASP A 520 -1.56 14.17 24.62
C ASP A 520 -2.63 15.27 24.68
N TYR A 521 -2.28 16.50 24.28
CA TYR A 521 -3.18 17.65 24.36
C TYR A 521 -4.33 17.58 23.32
N ASP A 522 -4.14 16.82 22.25
CA ASP A 522 -5.08 16.55 21.16
C ASP A 522 -6.40 15.94 21.66
N LYS A 523 -6.33 15.00 22.61
CA LYS A 523 -7.51 14.34 23.20
C LYS A 523 -8.45 15.33 23.91
N PRO A 524 -8.00 16.10 24.93
CA PRO A 524 -8.87 17.02 25.64
C PRO A 524 -9.25 18.25 24.82
N LEU A 525 -8.32 18.82 24.03
CA LEU A 525 -8.55 20.10 23.36
C LEU A 525 -9.25 19.98 22.01
N ILE A 526 -9.09 18.85 21.31
CA ILE A 526 -9.66 18.65 19.96
C ILE A 526 -10.66 17.52 19.98
N PHE A 527 -10.26 16.30 20.30
CA PHE A 527 -11.14 15.12 20.15
C PHE A 527 -12.42 15.24 21.01
N ASN A 528 -12.26 15.50 22.31
CA ASN A 528 -13.40 15.66 23.22
C ASN A 528 -14.26 16.87 22.83
N LYS A 529 -13.63 17.94 22.33
CA LYS A 529 -14.34 19.16 21.95
C LYS A 529 -15.14 18.97 20.66
N VAL A 530 -14.58 18.29 19.66
CA VAL A 530 -15.30 17.88 18.45
C VAL A 530 -16.52 17.04 18.81
N HIS A 531 -16.39 16.08 19.74
CA HIS A 531 -17.54 15.29 20.20
C HIS A 531 -18.63 16.17 20.80
N HIS A 532 -18.26 17.16 21.61
CA HIS A 532 -19.21 18.07 22.23
C HIS A 532 -19.91 18.97 21.20
N GLU A 533 -19.16 19.63 20.34
CA GLU A 533 -19.68 20.57 19.34
C GLU A 533 -20.56 19.89 18.29
N VAL A 534 -20.14 18.71 17.81
CA VAL A 534 -20.94 17.93 16.85
C VAL A 534 -22.25 17.49 17.49
N ASN A 535 -22.23 16.99 18.72
CA ASN A 535 -23.45 16.63 19.45
C ASN A 535 -24.38 17.82 19.65
N GLN A 536 -23.84 18.98 20.02
CA GLN A 536 -24.62 20.21 20.16
C GLN A 536 -25.26 20.61 18.83
N PHE A 537 -24.50 20.57 17.73
CA PHE A 537 -24.99 20.87 16.39
C PHE A 537 -26.13 19.93 15.96
N CYS A 538 -25.99 18.61 16.12
CA CYS A 538 -27.06 17.68 15.75
C CYS A 538 -28.29 17.80 16.66
N SER A 539 -28.10 18.11 17.94
CA SER A 539 -29.24 18.18 18.89
C SER A 539 -30.26 19.26 18.53
N ILE A 540 -29.83 20.32 17.83
CA ILE A 540 -30.66 21.45 17.42
C ILE A 540 -31.31 21.19 16.06
N HIS A 541 -30.68 20.38 15.19
CA HIS A 541 -31.09 20.17 13.80
C HIS A 541 -31.72 18.79 13.57
N SER A 542 -32.62 18.73 12.61
CA SER A 542 -33.22 17.47 12.15
C SER A 542 -32.23 16.65 11.31
N LEU A 543 -32.53 15.35 11.12
CA LEU A 543 -31.70 14.46 10.29
C LEU A 543 -31.51 14.98 8.86
N GLN A 544 -32.57 15.53 8.26
CA GLN A 544 -32.53 16.07 6.89
C GLN A 544 -31.61 17.29 6.80
N GLU A 545 -31.72 18.20 7.76
CA GLU A 545 -30.90 19.42 7.80
C GLU A 545 -29.42 19.08 7.97
N VAL A 546 -29.08 18.15 8.87
CA VAL A 546 -27.68 17.75 9.09
C VAL A 546 -27.09 17.00 7.89
N TYR A 547 -27.90 16.20 7.19
CA TYR A 547 -27.41 15.33 6.11
C TYR A 547 -27.34 16.04 4.73
N ILE A 548 -28.26 16.96 4.45
CA ILE A 548 -28.40 17.60 3.13
C ILE A 548 -28.25 19.12 3.21
N ASP A 549 -29.06 19.82 4.00
CA ASP A 549 -29.19 21.27 3.87
C ASP A 549 -28.00 22.05 4.49
N LEU A 550 -27.46 21.55 5.61
CA LEU A 550 -26.41 22.20 6.39
C LEU A 550 -25.09 21.44 6.42
N PHE A 551 -24.98 20.31 5.72
CA PHE A 551 -23.77 19.47 5.73
C PHE A 551 -22.52 20.28 5.36
N ASP A 552 -22.61 21.11 4.31
CA ASP A 552 -21.50 21.94 3.82
C ASP A 552 -21.10 23.05 4.82
N GLN A 553 -21.96 23.39 5.78
CA GLN A 553 -21.70 24.40 6.80
C GLN A 553 -21.06 23.83 8.07
N ILE A 554 -21.09 22.51 8.27
CA ILE A 554 -20.56 21.86 9.47
C ILE A 554 -19.06 22.10 9.59
N ASP A 555 -18.33 22.00 8.47
CA ASP A 555 -16.87 22.17 8.44
C ASP A 555 -16.45 23.56 8.96
N GLU A 556 -17.06 24.63 8.46
CA GLU A 556 -16.75 26.00 8.87
C GLU A 556 -17.26 26.32 10.28
N ASN A 557 -18.47 25.88 10.63
CA ASN A 557 -19.01 26.11 11.98
C ASN A 557 -18.15 25.42 13.05
N LEU A 558 -17.74 24.18 12.80
CA LEU A 558 -16.89 23.43 13.71
C LEU A 558 -15.49 24.05 13.81
N LYS A 559 -14.91 24.50 12.69
CA LYS A 559 -13.64 25.24 12.69
C LYS A 559 -13.70 26.52 13.53
N ILE A 560 -14.73 27.33 13.37
CA ILE A 560 -14.90 28.59 14.10
C ILE A 560 -15.08 28.32 15.59
N ALA A 561 -15.97 27.38 15.96
CA ALA A 561 -16.23 27.02 17.35
C ALA A 561 -14.97 26.49 18.04
N LEU A 562 -14.24 25.57 17.39
CA LEU A 562 -12.98 25.05 17.92
C LEU A 562 -11.95 26.16 18.09
N GLN A 563 -11.77 27.04 17.11
CA GLN A 563 -10.76 28.10 17.18
C GLN A 563 -11.08 29.12 18.29
N GLN A 564 -12.35 29.49 18.48
CA GLN A 564 -12.76 30.41 19.55
C GLN A 564 -12.37 29.87 20.93
N ASP A 565 -12.66 28.61 21.16
CA ASP A 565 -12.38 27.93 22.42
C ASP A 565 -10.88 27.72 22.66
N LEU A 566 -10.14 27.32 21.63
CA LEU A 566 -8.69 27.16 21.69
C LEU A 566 -7.97 28.49 21.96
N THR A 567 -8.51 29.60 21.47
CA THR A 567 -7.93 30.94 21.72
C THR A 567 -7.94 31.29 23.21
N ILE A 568 -8.92 30.78 23.96
CA ILE A 568 -9.05 31.01 25.41
C ILE A 568 -8.26 29.95 26.20
N MET A 569 -8.40 28.67 25.83
CA MET A 569 -7.85 27.55 26.59
C MET A 569 -6.37 27.25 26.33
N ALA A 570 -5.91 27.44 25.08
CA ALA A 570 -4.59 27.03 24.62
C ALA A 570 -4.04 28.04 23.58
N PRO A 571 -3.65 29.25 24.02
CA PRO A 571 -3.12 30.28 23.12
C PRO A 571 -1.84 29.78 22.44
N GLY A 572 -1.90 29.57 21.13
CA GLY A 572 -0.81 29.02 20.32
C GLY A 572 -1.15 27.76 19.52
N LEU A 573 -2.32 27.16 19.74
CA LEU A 573 -2.87 26.10 18.90
C LEU A 573 -3.86 26.70 17.89
N PHE A 574 -3.61 26.50 16.60
CA PHE A 574 -4.41 27.07 15.51
C PHE A 574 -5.01 25.97 14.64
N VAL A 575 -6.31 26.04 14.40
CA VAL A 575 -7.05 25.15 13.49
C VAL A 575 -7.05 25.77 12.10
N GLN A 576 -6.43 25.08 11.14
CA GLN A 576 -6.33 25.53 9.76
C GLN A 576 -7.58 25.15 8.96
N ALA A 577 -8.00 23.89 9.08
CA ALA A 577 -9.14 23.34 8.37
C ALA A 577 -9.77 22.19 9.15
N VAL A 578 -11.07 21.99 8.96
CA VAL A 578 -11.81 20.84 9.48
C VAL A 578 -12.51 20.20 8.30
N ARG A 579 -12.49 18.86 8.23
CA ARG A 579 -13.17 18.10 7.19
C ARG A 579 -14.01 17.01 7.83
N VAL A 580 -15.32 17.09 7.63
CA VAL A 580 -16.30 16.12 8.13
C VAL A 580 -16.74 15.21 6.98
N THR A 581 -16.74 13.90 7.22
CA THR A 581 -17.31 12.93 6.28
C THR A 581 -18.83 12.82 6.43
N LYS A 582 -19.55 12.42 5.39
CA LYS A 582 -21.01 12.22 5.48
C LYS A 582 -21.34 11.19 6.58
N PRO A 583 -22.32 11.48 7.45
CA PRO A 583 -22.66 10.58 8.53
C PRO A 583 -23.34 9.32 8.01
N LYS A 584 -23.07 8.18 8.65
CA LYS A 584 -23.73 6.90 8.41
C LYS A 584 -25.07 6.88 9.13
N ILE A 585 -26.14 6.69 8.36
CA ILE A 585 -27.52 6.55 8.85
C ILE A 585 -27.86 5.05 8.93
N PRO A 586 -28.62 4.59 9.95
CA PRO A 586 -29.14 3.23 10.00
C PRO A 586 -29.94 2.86 8.73
N GLU A 587 -29.73 1.64 8.24
CA GLU A 587 -30.26 1.16 6.94
C GLU A 587 -31.80 1.23 6.85
N SER A 588 -32.50 0.98 7.96
CA SER A 588 -33.97 1.05 8.03
C SER A 588 -34.51 2.46 7.76
N ILE A 589 -33.82 3.49 8.25
CA ILE A 589 -34.22 4.89 8.08
C ILE A 589 -33.84 5.38 6.69
N ARG A 590 -32.66 4.97 6.19
CA ARG A 590 -32.17 5.32 4.84
C ARG A 590 -33.18 4.94 3.76
N GLN A 591 -33.70 3.72 3.80
CA GLN A 591 -34.68 3.23 2.82
C GLN A 591 -36.00 4.03 2.86
N ASN A 592 -36.48 4.40 4.04
CA ASN A 592 -37.70 5.20 4.19
C ASN A 592 -37.51 6.63 3.64
N TYR A 593 -36.34 7.23 3.84
CA TYR A 593 -36.03 8.57 3.31
C TYR A 593 -35.89 8.55 1.78
N GLU A 594 -35.19 7.56 1.23
CA GLU A 594 -35.04 7.40 -0.23
C GLU A 594 -36.43 7.25 -0.91
N GLN A 595 -37.36 6.53 -0.29
CA GLN A 595 -38.74 6.40 -0.78
C GLN A 595 -39.52 7.72 -0.69
N MET A 596 -39.47 8.40 0.46
CA MET A 596 -40.18 9.67 0.69
C MET A 596 -39.71 10.78 -0.26
N GLU A 597 -38.40 10.90 -0.51
CA GLU A 597 -37.86 11.88 -1.46
C GLU A 597 -38.23 11.56 -2.91
N ALA A 598 -38.26 10.28 -3.28
CA ALA A 598 -38.73 9.85 -4.59
C ALA A 598 -40.21 10.23 -4.81
N GLU A 599 -41.05 10.09 -3.79
CA GLU A 599 -42.45 10.52 -3.83
C GLU A 599 -42.59 12.04 -3.91
N LYS A 600 -41.85 12.80 -3.11
CA LYS A 600 -41.84 14.28 -3.15
C LYS A 600 -41.44 14.80 -4.52
N THR A 601 -40.42 14.20 -5.15
CA THR A 601 -39.97 14.56 -6.49
C THR A 601 -41.04 14.27 -7.54
N LYS A 602 -41.70 13.10 -7.46
CA LYS A 602 -42.83 12.76 -8.35
C LYS A 602 -43.98 13.76 -8.22
N LEU A 603 -44.31 14.17 -7.00
CA LEU A 603 -45.37 15.16 -6.76
C LEU A 603 -45.01 16.52 -7.36
N LEU A 604 -43.77 17.01 -7.18
CA LEU A 604 -43.31 18.27 -7.76
C LEU A 604 -43.36 18.25 -9.29
N VAL A 605 -42.93 17.14 -9.92
CA VAL A 605 -43.01 16.95 -11.37
C VAL A 605 -44.46 16.95 -11.85
N ALA A 606 -45.37 16.27 -11.13
CA ALA A 606 -46.79 16.25 -11.46
C ALA A 606 -47.43 17.66 -11.39
N ILE A 607 -47.11 18.44 -10.35
CA ILE A 607 -47.58 19.82 -10.20
C ILE A 607 -47.06 20.72 -11.34
N GLN A 608 -45.77 20.62 -11.67
CA GLN A 608 -45.20 21.40 -12.78
C GLN A 608 -45.81 20.99 -14.12
N HIS A 609 -46.02 19.69 -14.34
CA HIS A 609 -46.67 19.19 -15.55
C HIS A 609 -48.10 19.73 -15.68
N GLN A 610 -48.89 19.72 -14.59
CA GLN A 610 -50.23 20.31 -14.58
C GLN A 610 -50.21 21.80 -14.95
N ARG A 611 -49.27 22.58 -14.42
CA ARG A 611 -49.11 24.01 -14.77
C ARG A 611 -48.76 24.23 -16.24
N VAL A 612 -47.94 23.36 -16.82
CA VAL A 612 -47.61 23.43 -18.25
C VAL A 612 -48.85 23.17 -19.08
N VAL A 613 -49.62 22.12 -18.77
CA VAL A 613 -50.88 21.78 -19.47
C VAL A 613 -51.89 22.93 -19.39
N GLU A 614 -52.06 23.56 -18.21
CA GLU A 614 -52.95 24.72 -18.04
C GLU A 614 -52.52 25.92 -18.92
N LYS A 615 -51.21 26.23 -18.97
CA LYS A 615 -50.69 27.32 -19.80
C LYS A 615 -50.76 27.03 -21.29
N GLU A 616 -50.54 25.79 -21.71
CA GLU A 616 -50.70 25.37 -23.10
C GLU A 616 -52.15 25.55 -23.55
N ALA A 617 -53.11 25.10 -22.74
CA ALA A 617 -54.54 25.28 -23.02
C ALA A 617 -54.94 26.76 -23.09
N GLU A 618 -54.40 27.62 -22.22
CA GLU A 618 -54.62 29.07 -22.28
C GLU A 618 -54.01 29.68 -23.56
N THR A 619 -52.81 29.23 -23.94
CA THR A 619 -52.09 29.69 -25.14
C THR A 619 -52.86 29.31 -26.41
N GLU A 620 -53.37 28.08 -26.49
CA GLU A 620 -54.21 27.65 -27.61
C GLU A 620 -55.49 28.49 -27.72
N ARG A 621 -56.16 28.80 -26.60
CA ARG A 621 -57.34 29.68 -26.60
C ARG A 621 -57.01 31.07 -27.13
N LYS A 622 -55.92 31.68 -26.66
CA LYS A 622 -55.47 33.00 -27.15
C LYS A 622 -55.10 32.96 -28.63
N LYS A 623 -54.42 31.89 -29.08
CA LYS A 623 -54.06 31.70 -30.48
C LYS A 623 -55.31 31.62 -31.38
N ALA A 624 -56.34 30.88 -30.96
CA ALA A 624 -57.60 30.78 -31.68
C ALA A 624 -58.32 32.14 -31.79
N VAL A 625 -58.33 32.95 -30.72
CA VAL A 625 -58.92 34.30 -30.74
C VAL A 625 -58.14 35.22 -31.69
N ILE A 626 -56.81 35.23 -31.60
CA ILE A 626 -55.95 36.04 -32.47
C ILE A 626 -56.14 35.66 -33.94
N GLU A 627 -56.28 34.37 -34.23
CA GLU A 627 -56.50 33.88 -35.59
C GLU A 627 -57.88 34.30 -36.13
N ALA A 628 -58.92 34.23 -35.30
CA ALA A 628 -60.26 34.73 -35.66
C ALA A 628 -60.26 36.25 -35.90
N GLU A 629 -59.60 37.05 -35.06
CA GLU A 629 -59.46 38.49 -35.25
C GLU A 629 -58.69 38.84 -36.53
N LYS A 630 -57.59 38.11 -36.79
CA LYS A 630 -56.80 38.27 -38.02
C LYS A 630 -57.68 38.03 -39.25
N MET A 631 -58.47 36.94 -39.27
CA MET A 631 -59.40 36.66 -40.36
C MET A 631 -60.44 37.78 -40.54
N SER A 632 -60.99 38.30 -39.44
CA SER A 632 -61.94 39.42 -39.47
C SER A 632 -61.31 40.69 -40.04
N GLN A 633 -60.07 41.02 -39.66
CA GLN A 633 -59.36 42.20 -40.18
C GLN A 633 -59.05 42.07 -41.67
N VAL A 634 -58.61 40.89 -42.11
CA VAL A 634 -58.36 40.62 -43.54
C VAL A 634 -59.64 40.73 -44.36
N ALA A 635 -60.75 40.20 -43.86
CA ALA A 635 -62.06 40.34 -44.52
C ALA A 635 -62.49 41.80 -44.64
N LYS A 636 -62.27 42.62 -43.60
CA LYS A 636 -62.57 44.06 -43.65
C LYS A 636 -61.76 44.79 -44.72
N ILE A 637 -60.45 44.51 -44.81
CA ILE A 637 -59.59 45.10 -45.85
C ILE A 637 -60.09 44.75 -47.25
N HIS A 638 -60.49 43.50 -47.48
CA HIS A 638 -61.06 43.09 -48.78
C HIS A 638 -62.39 43.80 -49.08
N TYR A 639 -63.25 44.00 -48.08
CA TYR A 639 -64.48 44.78 -48.25
C TYR A 639 -64.18 46.24 -48.60
N ASP A 640 -63.23 46.87 -47.90
CA ASP A 640 -62.84 48.26 -48.15
C ASP A 640 -62.25 48.42 -49.57
N GLN A 641 -61.45 47.45 -50.03
CA GLN A 641 -60.96 47.41 -51.41
C GLN A 641 -62.10 47.36 -52.44
N GLN A 642 -63.12 46.53 -52.21
CA GLN A 642 -64.28 46.45 -53.10
C GLN A 642 -65.11 47.74 -53.14
N ILE A 643 -65.28 48.41 -52.00
CA ILE A 643 -65.97 49.70 -51.92
C ILE A 643 -65.20 50.74 -52.72
N MET A 644 -63.88 50.83 -52.51
CA MET A 644 -63.01 51.77 -53.22
C MET A 644 -63.02 51.54 -54.74
N GLU A 645 -63.05 50.29 -55.18
CA GLU A 645 -63.17 49.94 -56.60
C GLU A 645 -64.52 50.40 -57.19
N LYS A 646 -65.61 50.23 -56.44
CA LYS A 646 -66.95 50.70 -56.85
C LYS A 646 -67.06 52.22 -56.89
N GLU A 647 -66.48 52.93 -55.94
CA GLU A 647 -66.42 54.40 -55.94
C GLU A 647 -65.58 54.94 -57.11
N SER A 648 -64.46 54.29 -57.40
CA SER A 648 -63.63 54.61 -58.57
C SER A 648 -64.41 54.41 -59.88
N GLN A 649 -65.12 53.29 -60.03
CA GLN A 649 -66.00 53.02 -61.18
C GLN A 649 -67.08 54.09 -61.33
N LYS A 650 -67.73 54.49 -60.24
CA LYS A 650 -68.72 55.57 -60.24
C LYS A 650 -68.12 56.89 -60.73
N THR A 651 -66.94 57.24 -60.22
CA THR A 651 -66.23 58.48 -60.59
C THR A 651 -65.86 58.49 -62.08
N ILE A 652 -65.41 57.35 -62.63
CA ILE A 652 -65.13 57.20 -64.07
C ILE A 652 -66.40 57.42 -64.89
N SER A 653 -67.52 56.81 -64.49
CA SER A 653 -68.81 56.98 -65.18
C SER A 653 -69.26 58.45 -65.19
N GLU A 654 -69.13 59.16 -64.06
CA GLU A 654 -69.49 60.59 -63.97
C GLU A 654 -68.61 61.45 -64.89
N LEU A 655 -67.31 61.15 -65.00
CA LEU A 655 -66.39 61.83 -65.91
C LEU A 655 -66.71 61.54 -67.39
N GLU A 656 -67.09 60.30 -67.71
CA GLU A 656 -67.52 59.93 -69.06
C GLU A 656 -68.81 60.66 -69.47
N ASP A 657 -69.79 60.76 -68.57
CA ASP A 657 -71.04 61.50 -68.81
C ASP A 657 -70.76 63.00 -69.03
N LEU A 658 -69.90 63.61 -68.21
CA LEU A 658 -69.47 65.00 -68.39
C LEU A 658 -68.75 65.20 -69.72
N SER A 659 -67.88 64.25 -70.11
CA SER A 659 -67.16 64.28 -71.38
C SER A 659 -68.10 64.12 -72.58
N HIS A 660 -69.11 63.27 -72.47
CA HIS A 660 -70.13 63.07 -73.48
C HIS A 660 -71.00 64.32 -73.65
N MET A 661 -71.45 64.92 -72.54
CA MET A 661 -72.19 66.18 -72.54
C MET A 661 -71.37 67.31 -73.20
N ALA A 662 -70.08 67.41 -72.87
CA ALA A 662 -69.19 68.39 -73.48
C ALA A 662 -69.01 68.17 -74.99
N ARG A 663 -68.90 66.90 -75.43
CA ARG A 663 -68.82 66.55 -76.87
C ARG A 663 -70.09 66.91 -77.63
N GLU A 664 -71.26 66.55 -77.11
CA GLU A 664 -72.54 66.85 -77.76
C GLU A 664 -72.79 68.35 -77.86
N LYS A 665 -72.45 69.12 -76.82
CA LYS A 665 -72.51 70.59 -76.87
C LYS A 665 -71.58 71.16 -77.93
N ALA A 666 -70.32 70.72 -78.00
CA ALA A 666 -69.37 71.18 -79.00
C ALA A 666 -69.83 70.84 -80.44
N ARG A 667 -70.47 69.67 -80.63
CA ARG A 667 -71.03 69.25 -81.91
C ARG A 667 -72.23 70.12 -82.32
N ALA A 668 -73.13 70.42 -81.38
CA ALA A 668 -74.26 71.32 -81.62
C ALA A 668 -73.80 72.76 -81.96
N ASP A 669 -72.78 73.27 -81.27
CA ASP A 669 -72.19 74.59 -81.54
C ASP A 669 -71.53 74.64 -82.93
N ALA A 670 -70.84 73.57 -83.34
CA ALA A 670 -70.23 73.45 -84.67
C ALA A 670 -71.29 73.41 -85.78
N ASP A 671 -72.40 72.68 -85.60
CA ASP A 671 -73.51 72.64 -86.55
C ASP A 671 -74.20 74.01 -86.68
N TYR A 672 -74.39 74.72 -85.57
CA TYR A 672 -74.91 76.09 -85.57
C TYR A 672 -74.00 77.03 -86.37
N TYR A 673 -72.68 76.99 -86.11
CA TYR A 673 -71.69 77.81 -86.81
C TYR A 673 -71.66 77.51 -88.32
N THR A 674 -71.76 76.24 -88.70
CA THR A 674 -71.77 75.82 -90.11
C THR A 674 -73.00 76.37 -90.82
N LYS A 675 -74.21 76.21 -90.25
CA LYS A 675 -75.44 76.74 -90.85
C LYS A 675 -75.41 78.26 -91.00
N GLN A 676 -74.84 78.98 -90.02
CA GLN A 676 -74.66 80.43 -90.10
C GLN A 676 -73.74 80.84 -91.26
N ARG A 677 -72.60 80.17 -91.44
CA ARG A 677 -71.67 80.43 -92.56
C ARG A 677 -72.28 80.12 -93.92
N HIS A 678 -73.07 79.06 -94.03
CA HIS A 678 -73.81 78.75 -95.25
C HIS A 678 -74.83 79.86 -95.59
N ALA A 679 -75.56 80.38 -94.60
CA ALA A 679 -76.50 81.49 -94.80
C ALA A 679 -75.80 82.77 -95.29
N GLU A 680 -74.62 83.10 -94.73
CA GLU A 680 -73.79 84.21 -95.22
C GLU A 680 -73.30 83.99 -96.67
N GLY A 681 -72.88 82.77 -97.01
CA GLY A 681 -72.42 82.43 -98.36
C GLY A 681 -73.51 82.52 -99.43
N TYR A 682 -74.74 82.09 -99.12
CA TYR A 682 -75.87 82.20 -100.03
C TYR A 682 -76.25 83.65 -100.35
N HIS A 683 -75.98 84.60 -99.44
CA HIS A 683 -76.21 86.03 -99.69
C HIS A 683 -75.31 86.59 -100.81
N VAL A 684 -74.10 86.05 -100.99
CA VAL A 684 -73.15 86.47 -102.02
C VAL A 684 -73.46 85.85 -103.39
N LEU A 685 -74.11 84.68 -103.41
CA LEU A 685 -74.47 83.93 -104.62
C LEU A 685 -75.74 84.44 -105.33
N LEU A 686 -76.42 85.46 -104.78
CA LEU A 686 -77.63 86.08 -105.36
C LEU A 686 -77.30 87.03 -106.55
N THR A 687 -76.53 86.56 -107.52
CA THR A 687 -76.34 87.25 -108.80
C THR A 687 -77.39 86.79 -109.82
N LYS A 688 -77.77 87.67 -110.76
CA LYS A 688 -78.78 87.36 -111.77
C LYS A 688 -78.37 86.15 -112.61
N GLU A 689 -77.08 86.00 -112.91
CA GLU A 689 -76.57 84.87 -113.68
C GLU A 689 -76.70 83.54 -112.92
N TYR A 690 -76.49 83.52 -111.60
CA TYR A 690 -76.58 82.29 -110.80
C TYR A 690 -78.03 81.83 -110.60
N LEU A 691 -78.97 82.75 -110.42
CA LEU A 691 -80.40 82.43 -110.37
C LEU A 691 -80.91 81.87 -111.70
N GLU A 692 -80.39 82.37 -112.82
CA GLU A 692 -80.73 81.85 -114.14
C GLU A 692 -80.16 80.45 -114.36
N LEU A 693 -78.90 80.20 -113.95
CA LEU A 693 -78.30 78.87 -113.96
C LEU A 693 -79.09 77.90 -113.07
N LYS A 694 -79.47 78.31 -111.85
CA LYS A 694 -80.29 77.49 -110.96
C LYS A 694 -81.70 77.26 -111.49
N ARG A 695 -82.29 78.23 -112.19
CA ARG A 695 -83.57 78.06 -112.90
C ARG A 695 -83.43 77.02 -114.01
N ILE A 696 -82.36 77.08 -114.81
CA ILE A 696 -82.11 76.11 -115.88
C ILE A 696 -81.85 74.72 -115.30
N GLU A 697 -81.07 74.59 -114.23
CA GLU A 697 -80.84 73.30 -113.53
C GLU A 697 -82.13 72.74 -112.94
N ALA A 698 -82.97 73.58 -112.32
CA ALA A 698 -84.26 73.16 -111.79
C ALA A 698 -85.21 72.68 -112.91
N ILE A 699 -85.23 73.38 -114.05
CA ILE A 699 -86.00 72.95 -115.24
C ILE A 699 -85.44 71.63 -115.79
N ALA A 700 -84.12 71.48 -115.91
CA ALA A 700 -83.49 70.25 -116.39
C ALA A 700 -83.74 69.06 -115.45
N SER A 701 -83.89 69.30 -114.15
CA SER A 701 -84.14 68.26 -113.15
C SER A 701 -85.60 67.79 -113.06
N ASN A 702 -86.56 68.47 -113.72
CA ASN A 702 -87.97 68.17 -113.54
C ASN A 702 -88.56 67.43 -114.75
N ASN A 703 -88.63 66.09 -114.66
CA ASN A 703 -89.11 65.16 -115.69
C ASN A 703 -90.65 65.02 -115.79
N LYS A 704 -91.44 66.02 -115.38
CA LYS A 704 -92.91 66.00 -115.53
C LYS A 704 -93.42 67.23 -116.26
N ILE A 705 -93.75 67.05 -117.55
CA ILE A 705 -94.44 68.05 -118.38
C ILE A 705 -95.95 67.75 -118.33
N PHE A 706 -96.74 68.66 -117.79
CA PHE A 706 -98.21 68.61 -117.87
C PHE A 706 -98.70 69.63 -118.90
N TYR A 707 -99.56 69.21 -119.83
CA TYR A 707 -100.28 70.10 -120.75
C TYR A 707 -101.73 70.27 -120.27
N GLY A 708 -102.21 71.52 -120.20
CA GLY A 708 -103.61 71.86 -119.97
C GLY A 708 -103.89 73.36 -120.22
N PRO A 709 -105.11 73.77 -120.63
CA PRO A 709 -105.39 75.12 -121.15
C PRO A 709 -105.69 76.20 -120.08
N SER A 710 -105.43 75.93 -118.80
CA SER A 710 -105.39 76.98 -117.77
C SER A 710 -104.53 76.55 -116.59
N ILE A 711 -103.41 77.24 -116.43
CA ILE A 711 -102.71 77.45 -115.16
C ILE A 711 -102.72 78.96 -114.93
#